data_AF-A0A8H5G113-F1
#
_entry.id   AF-A0A8H5G113-F1
#
_cell.length_a   1.000
_cell.length_b   1.000
_cell.length_c   1.000
_cell.angle_alpha   90.00
_cell.angle_beta   90.00
_cell.angle_gamma   90.00
#
_symmetry.space_group_name_H-M   'P 1'
#
loop_
_entity.id
_entity.type
_entity.pdbx_description
1 polymer ?
#
loop_
_entity_poly.entity_id
_entity_poly.type
_entity_poly.pdbx_seq_one_letter_code
_entity_poly.pdbx_strand_id
1 'polypeptide(L)'
;MSAPFTLVGTPFSTFTRTIALGLQHKGLKYNQTPTTPHSDIAQQHHPFGFLPTLVIHEIDGKKVNDILLRESHAIVRFIDRIAPEPSLQISAGDGGVPIEEKMWELVSLIAFLGFPTVEFGVVKPRVKALDDGTPSDAEVRVQIKEGVEKLRNYLKVVESLMGPEGFAFGAKPSWADFFLYPLLADLRMVPEWEEVASPRIIAWIEAVDELPAAKATKAGTLSAGSHQQFGIGARIHPVLQEPFTTEWPISIAALSSSFLFNSSLAEVPDMLLSSFFALLLAKLALADDYGSTSKSKYDFDMYQGTQVQAQTQDLPAKDLTFTLTGGQSFFNPYVSDRLGTTGPILLSSVNLIQQLAHFVRERVPERQVHAKGAGASGYFEVTTENGAKLSMAKLFDKVGKRTPVSARFSTIAGNAGSPDAVRDLRGLGFKLRTEDGILDWPFLNHPVFWLRDPAKFPHFIHSQKRHPAKHVGDHNDFWDYLSSNNESIHQVMRTFTDLGTPYGYRHMNGWAGNTFRAVAADGSWSYIKISAYTDQGIRNNTQEEAIKMSGENPDFGITDLWDAIERGDYPSWTIYFQSMTPAEAEKFKYNIFDLTKEWLPEDVPLQEIGRIVLNQNPRNYHQEVEQISFDPAEMPAGLEPTEDPTLQARLFIYADAARARIGVNYKQLPINCPLNPVASFGRDGAMSFFNQGSRPVFASTQDPLKLVSRPYNDDNHTVWVGGAVKYVSQPSEIDFDQARGFWSRLSPRDQEHFISNVIGHLGQATNPAIRLKQCQLFVHVNATLGERIAQGVNVTLN
;
A
#
# COMPACT_ATOMS: atom_id res chain seq x y z
N MET A 1 40.54 -24.61 -27.53
CA MET A 1 39.51 -24.99 -26.53
C MET A 1 38.68 -23.74 -26.25
N SER A 2 37.38 -23.87 -26.00
CA SER A 2 36.55 -22.76 -25.52
C SER A 2 37.05 -22.28 -24.15
N ALA A 3 36.82 -21.01 -23.81
CA ALA A 3 37.08 -20.55 -22.44
C ALA A 3 36.07 -21.21 -21.46
N PRO A 4 36.48 -21.53 -20.22
CA PRO A 4 35.58 -22.12 -19.21
C PRO A 4 34.46 -21.17 -18.75
N PHE A 5 34.64 -19.85 -18.94
CA PHE A 5 33.65 -18.82 -18.58
C PHE A 5 33.40 -17.85 -19.73
N THR A 6 32.18 -17.30 -19.79
CA THR A 6 31.84 -16.14 -20.63
C THR A 6 31.28 -15.02 -19.77
N LEU A 7 31.93 -13.85 -19.79
CA LEU A 7 31.49 -12.64 -19.11
C LEU A 7 30.57 -11.84 -20.04
N VAL A 8 29.28 -11.75 -19.71
CA VAL A 8 28.30 -10.92 -20.43
C VAL A 8 28.18 -9.58 -19.72
N GLY A 9 28.54 -8.49 -20.39
CA GLY A 9 28.52 -7.15 -19.78
C GLY A 9 29.14 -6.04 -20.63
N THR A 10 28.81 -4.78 -20.34
CA THR A 10 29.44 -3.61 -20.97
C THR A 10 30.91 -3.56 -20.58
N PRO A 11 31.89 -3.64 -21.52
CA PRO A 11 33.30 -3.80 -21.15
C PRO A 11 33.87 -2.71 -20.22
N PHE A 12 33.33 -1.49 -20.30
CA PHE A 12 33.75 -0.33 -19.52
C PHE A 12 32.85 -0.04 -18.30
N SER A 13 31.77 -0.80 -18.09
CA SER A 13 30.93 -0.62 -16.88
C SER A 13 31.70 -1.03 -15.63
N THR A 14 31.63 -0.19 -14.59
CA THR A 14 32.19 -0.40 -13.24
C THR A 14 32.16 -1.87 -12.83
N PHE A 15 30.97 -2.46 -12.72
CA PHE A 15 30.77 -3.81 -12.21
C PHE A 15 31.25 -4.90 -13.16
N THR A 16 31.15 -4.71 -14.48
CA THR A 16 31.70 -5.67 -15.46
C THR A 16 33.23 -5.67 -15.41
N ARG A 17 33.84 -4.49 -15.28
CA ARG A 17 35.28 -4.31 -15.17
C ARG A 17 35.84 -4.83 -13.84
N THR A 18 35.09 -4.75 -12.74
CA THR A 18 35.41 -5.44 -11.47
C THR A 18 35.54 -6.95 -11.64
N ILE A 19 34.60 -7.59 -12.36
CA ILE A 19 34.68 -9.03 -12.63
C ILE A 19 35.84 -9.36 -13.58
N ALA A 20 36.06 -8.55 -14.61
CA ALA A 20 37.21 -8.72 -15.51
C ALA A 20 38.55 -8.61 -14.78
N LEU A 21 38.72 -7.62 -13.88
CA LEU A 21 39.90 -7.47 -13.01
C LEU A 21 40.13 -8.72 -12.16
N GLY A 22 39.07 -9.23 -11.52
CA GLY A 22 39.11 -10.47 -10.75
C GLY A 22 39.59 -11.66 -11.57
N LEU A 23 38.95 -11.92 -12.72
CA LEU A 23 39.30 -13.03 -13.60
C LEU A 23 40.76 -12.92 -14.11
N GLN A 24 41.20 -11.73 -14.53
CA GLN A 24 42.57 -11.49 -14.98
C GLN A 24 43.61 -11.67 -13.85
N HIS A 25 43.35 -11.14 -12.66
CA HIS A 25 44.25 -11.26 -11.51
C HIS A 25 44.40 -12.71 -11.04
N LYS A 26 43.32 -13.50 -11.12
CA LYS A 26 43.29 -14.93 -10.82
C LYS A 26 43.80 -15.83 -11.97
N GLY A 27 44.19 -15.25 -13.12
CA GLY A 27 44.64 -16.00 -14.29
C GLY A 27 43.55 -16.87 -14.96
N LEU A 28 42.28 -16.61 -14.66
CA LEU A 28 41.14 -17.38 -15.17
C LEU A 28 40.83 -16.97 -16.62
N LYS A 29 40.81 -17.95 -17.52
CA LYS A 29 40.49 -17.71 -18.94
C LYS A 29 38.99 -17.49 -19.12
N TYR A 30 38.60 -16.38 -19.73
CA TYR A 30 37.22 -16.08 -20.07
C TYR A 30 37.10 -15.54 -21.50
N ASN A 31 35.96 -15.77 -22.13
CA ASN A 31 35.48 -14.98 -23.25
C ASN A 31 34.68 -13.80 -22.71
N GLN A 32 34.57 -12.70 -23.46
CA GLN A 32 33.68 -11.60 -23.10
C GLN A 32 32.68 -11.33 -24.23
N THR A 33 31.41 -11.19 -23.86
CA THR A 33 30.33 -10.77 -24.75
C THR A 33 30.00 -9.32 -24.40
N PRO A 34 30.40 -8.33 -25.22
CA PRO A 34 29.99 -6.95 -25.05
C PRO A 34 28.47 -6.86 -25.15
N THR A 35 27.83 -6.21 -24.18
CA THR A 35 26.37 -6.17 -24.07
C THR A 35 25.96 -4.89 -23.35
N THR A 36 24.92 -4.21 -23.80
CA THR A 36 24.35 -3.03 -23.12
C THR A 36 23.24 -3.46 -22.15
N PRO A 37 23.04 -2.78 -21.00
CA PRO A 37 21.97 -3.11 -20.07
C PRO A 37 20.60 -3.09 -20.74
N HIS A 38 19.72 -4.00 -20.33
CA HIS A 38 18.36 -4.19 -20.82
C HIS A 38 18.19 -4.56 -22.31
N SER A 39 19.29 -4.70 -23.08
CA SER A 39 19.24 -5.30 -24.43
C SER A 39 18.76 -6.77 -24.41
N ASP A 40 18.31 -7.29 -25.55
CA ASP A 40 17.83 -8.67 -25.66
C ASP A 40 18.87 -9.71 -25.17
N ILE A 41 20.16 -9.47 -25.44
CA ILE A 41 21.26 -10.31 -24.94
C ILE A 41 21.37 -10.23 -23.41
N ALA A 42 21.23 -9.02 -22.83
CA ALA A 42 21.19 -8.86 -21.38
C ALA A 42 19.96 -9.56 -20.77
N GLN A 43 18.80 -9.53 -21.42
CA GLN A 43 17.58 -10.19 -20.94
C GLN A 43 17.65 -11.72 -21.05
N GLN A 44 18.27 -12.26 -22.10
CA GLN A 44 18.55 -13.70 -22.24
C GLN A 44 19.44 -14.23 -21.11
N HIS A 45 20.45 -13.46 -20.70
CA HIS A 45 21.38 -13.86 -19.66
C HIS A 45 20.94 -13.45 -18.24
N HIS A 46 20.15 -12.38 -18.06
CA HIS A 46 19.71 -11.83 -16.77
C HIS A 46 18.20 -11.51 -16.78
N PRO A 47 17.39 -12.01 -15.83
CA PRO A 47 15.91 -11.90 -15.87
C PRO A 47 15.39 -10.45 -15.81
N PHE A 48 16.21 -9.52 -15.35
CA PHE A 48 15.92 -8.07 -15.31
C PHE A 48 16.78 -7.24 -16.29
N GLY A 49 17.61 -7.87 -17.13
CA GLY A 49 18.51 -7.20 -18.07
C GLY A 49 19.71 -6.46 -17.46
N PHE A 50 19.99 -6.63 -16.16
CA PHE A 50 21.19 -6.08 -15.52
C PHE A 50 22.47 -6.85 -15.88
N LEU A 51 23.62 -6.20 -15.65
CA LEU A 51 24.95 -6.69 -16.02
C LEU A 51 25.94 -6.39 -14.88
N PRO A 52 26.99 -7.21 -14.67
CA PRO A 52 27.38 -8.37 -15.46
C PRO A 52 26.59 -9.65 -15.14
N THR A 53 26.67 -10.62 -16.05
CA THR A 53 26.38 -12.04 -15.79
C THR A 53 27.61 -12.85 -16.17
N LEU A 54 28.06 -13.76 -15.30
CA LEU A 54 29.08 -14.75 -15.62
C LEU A 54 28.41 -16.08 -15.99
N VAL A 55 28.58 -16.51 -17.24
CA VAL A 55 28.20 -17.85 -17.69
C VAL A 55 29.36 -18.80 -17.41
N ILE A 56 29.07 -19.91 -16.72
CA ILE A 56 30.05 -20.95 -16.42
C ILE A 56 29.75 -22.17 -17.28
N HIS A 57 30.67 -22.48 -18.19
CA HIS A 57 30.61 -23.66 -19.08
C HIS A 57 31.37 -24.86 -18.49
N GLU A 58 32.31 -24.62 -17.58
CA GLU A 58 33.23 -25.63 -17.05
C GLU A 58 33.57 -25.36 -15.58
N ILE A 59 33.66 -26.42 -14.77
CA ILE A 59 34.14 -26.41 -13.39
C ILE A 59 35.11 -27.59 -13.22
N ASP A 60 36.26 -27.37 -12.59
CA ASP A 60 37.29 -28.39 -12.30
C ASP A 60 37.69 -29.26 -13.53
N GLY A 61 37.80 -28.63 -14.71
CA GLY A 61 38.13 -29.29 -15.98
C GLY A 61 37.00 -30.09 -16.61
N LYS A 62 35.75 -29.96 -16.11
CA LYS A 62 34.57 -30.71 -16.57
C LYS A 62 33.48 -29.76 -17.02
N LYS A 63 32.94 -30.01 -18.22
CA LYS A 63 31.78 -29.27 -18.73
C LYS A 63 30.57 -29.46 -17.82
N VAL A 64 29.82 -28.38 -17.63
CA VAL A 64 28.54 -28.35 -16.93
C VAL A 64 27.43 -27.89 -17.88
N ASN A 65 26.17 -28.02 -17.48
CA ASN A 65 25.10 -27.23 -18.09
C ASN A 65 25.30 -25.77 -17.66
N ASP A 66 25.27 -24.82 -18.60
CA ASP A 66 25.63 -23.42 -18.38
C ASP A 66 24.99 -22.80 -17.12
N ILE A 67 25.84 -22.50 -16.11
CA ILE A 67 25.41 -21.87 -14.86
C ILE A 67 25.54 -20.34 -15.02
N LEU A 68 24.43 -19.64 -14.86
CA LEU A 68 24.34 -18.18 -15.00
C LEU A 68 24.45 -17.50 -13.63
N LEU A 69 25.65 -17.10 -13.23
CA LEU A 69 25.84 -16.28 -12.03
C LEU A 69 25.54 -14.82 -12.32
N ARG A 70 24.59 -14.31 -11.56
CA ARG A 70 24.03 -12.96 -11.60
C ARG A 70 24.28 -12.32 -10.24
N GLU A 71 24.36 -11.00 -10.18
CA GLU A 71 24.93 -10.21 -9.08
C GLU A 71 26.45 -10.36 -8.89
N SER A 72 27.16 -9.23 -8.85
CA SER A 72 28.63 -9.19 -8.70
C SER A 72 29.11 -9.93 -7.45
N HIS A 73 28.38 -9.84 -6.33
CA HIS A 73 28.71 -10.54 -5.08
C HIS A 73 28.70 -12.07 -5.20
N ALA A 74 27.81 -12.64 -6.02
CA ALA A 74 27.79 -14.08 -6.27
C ALA A 74 28.96 -14.50 -7.17
N ILE A 75 29.28 -13.66 -8.17
CA ILE A 75 30.37 -13.90 -9.12
C ILE A 75 31.74 -13.85 -8.42
N VAL A 76 32.02 -12.84 -7.59
CA VAL A 76 33.33 -12.73 -6.90
C VAL A 76 33.56 -13.88 -5.90
N ARG A 77 32.52 -14.26 -5.14
CA ARG A 77 32.58 -15.42 -4.23
C ARG A 77 32.77 -16.75 -4.97
N PHE A 78 32.25 -16.88 -6.19
CA PHE A 78 32.55 -18.03 -7.04
C PHE A 78 34.02 -18.02 -7.49
N ILE A 79 34.52 -16.86 -7.95
CA ILE A 79 35.91 -16.69 -8.43
C ILE A 79 36.93 -17.09 -7.36
N ASP A 80 36.83 -16.60 -6.12
CA ASP A 80 37.76 -17.00 -5.05
C ASP A 80 37.67 -18.48 -4.71
N ARG A 81 36.47 -19.07 -4.77
CA ARG A 81 36.28 -20.50 -4.45
C ARG A 81 36.97 -21.42 -5.46
N ILE A 82 37.01 -21.04 -6.74
CA ILE A 82 37.67 -21.83 -7.81
C ILE A 82 39.14 -21.44 -8.02
N ALA A 83 39.53 -20.23 -7.64
CA ALA A 83 40.89 -19.72 -7.68
C ALA A 83 41.19 -18.99 -6.36
N PRO A 84 41.57 -19.72 -5.30
CA PRO A 84 41.88 -19.11 -4.01
C PRO A 84 43.07 -18.16 -4.11
N GLU A 85 44.14 -18.57 -4.82
CA GLU A 85 45.34 -17.76 -5.01
C GLU A 85 45.46 -17.18 -6.43
N PRO A 86 46.01 -15.96 -6.58
CA PRO A 86 46.34 -15.00 -5.53
C PRO A 86 45.09 -14.49 -4.78
N SER A 87 45.11 -14.49 -3.45
CA SER A 87 43.93 -14.08 -2.66
C SER A 87 43.57 -12.61 -2.87
N LEU A 88 42.27 -12.35 -3.03
CA LEU A 88 41.64 -11.02 -2.95
C LEU A 88 40.80 -10.86 -1.66
N GLN A 89 40.80 -11.89 -0.80
CA GLN A 89 40.22 -11.89 0.54
C GLN A 89 41.30 -11.58 1.58
N ILE A 90 40.90 -10.89 2.66
CA ILE A 90 41.75 -10.59 3.82
C ILE A 90 42.06 -11.88 4.58
N SER A 91 43.35 -12.19 4.83
CA SER A 91 43.71 -13.37 5.63
C SER A 91 43.85 -13.02 7.12
N ALA A 92 43.95 -14.05 7.96
CA ALA A 92 44.25 -13.88 9.40
C ALA A 92 45.60 -13.18 9.66
N GLY A 93 46.53 -13.16 8.71
CA GLY A 93 47.77 -12.39 8.80
C GLY A 93 47.63 -10.91 8.43
N ASP A 94 46.59 -10.57 7.65
CA ASP A 94 46.32 -9.21 7.15
C ASP A 94 45.36 -8.44 8.09
N GLY A 95 45.42 -8.74 9.40
CA GLY A 95 44.53 -8.19 10.43
C GLY A 95 43.22 -8.98 10.65
N GLY A 96 42.91 -9.94 9.79
CA GLY A 96 41.79 -10.89 9.97
C GLY A 96 40.39 -10.26 9.92
N VAL A 97 39.43 -10.93 10.57
CA VAL A 97 37.98 -10.62 10.47
C VAL A 97 37.64 -9.12 10.63
N PRO A 98 38.19 -8.35 11.59
CA PRO A 98 37.86 -6.93 11.72
C PRO A 98 38.28 -6.04 10.53
N ILE A 99 39.20 -6.52 9.68
CA ILE A 99 39.59 -5.87 8.43
C ILE A 99 38.81 -6.46 7.24
N GLU A 100 38.48 -7.76 7.26
CA GLU A 100 37.57 -8.38 6.29
C GLU A 100 36.18 -7.74 6.29
N GLU A 101 35.58 -7.50 7.47
CA GLU A 101 34.28 -6.83 7.59
C GLU A 101 34.33 -5.38 7.07
N LYS A 102 35.44 -4.65 7.29
CA LYS A 102 35.64 -3.30 6.72
C LYS A 102 35.82 -3.31 5.20
N MET A 103 36.43 -4.37 4.65
CA MET A 103 36.51 -4.56 3.21
C MET A 103 35.11 -4.75 2.62
N TRP A 104 34.25 -5.57 3.24
CA TRP A 104 32.87 -5.76 2.79
C TRP A 104 31.97 -4.54 3.04
N GLU A 105 32.21 -3.77 4.11
CA GLU A 105 31.60 -2.45 4.32
C GLU A 105 31.92 -1.51 3.15
N LEU A 106 33.21 -1.37 2.79
CA LEU A 106 33.62 -0.53 1.67
C LEU A 106 33.04 -1.01 0.33
N VAL A 107 33.04 -2.31 0.04
CA VAL A 107 32.40 -2.88 -1.17
C VAL A 107 30.90 -2.57 -1.22
N SER A 108 30.19 -2.66 -0.08
CA SER A 108 28.77 -2.32 0.03
C SER A 108 28.52 -0.82 -0.21
N LEU A 109 29.34 0.05 0.38
CA LEU A 109 29.27 1.50 0.17
C LEU A 109 29.55 1.89 -1.29
N ILE A 110 30.50 1.24 -1.96
CA ILE A 110 30.78 1.43 -3.39
C ILE A 110 29.56 1.06 -4.24
N ALA A 111 28.97 -0.12 -3.99
CA ALA A 111 27.84 -0.62 -4.77
C ALA A 111 26.55 0.22 -4.59
N PHE A 112 26.23 0.63 -3.36
CA PHE A 112 24.96 1.30 -3.06
C PHE A 112 25.01 2.84 -3.13
N LEU A 113 26.11 3.46 -2.68
CA LEU A 113 26.24 4.93 -2.61
C LEU A 113 27.26 5.48 -3.61
N GLY A 114 28.37 4.78 -3.82
CA GLY A 114 29.47 5.20 -4.68
C GLY A 114 29.03 5.36 -6.14
N PHE A 115 28.42 4.32 -6.71
CA PHE A 115 27.95 4.36 -8.10
C PHE A 115 26.97 5.52 -8.37
N PRO A 116 25.87 5.73 -7.61
CA PRO A 116 25.01 6.90 -7.83
C PRO A 116 25.71 8.25 -7.64
N THR A 117 26.59 8.38 -6.64
CA THR A 117 27.25 9.65 -6.30
C THR A 117 28.28 10.06 -7.36
N VAL A 118 29.10 9.13 -7.84
CA VAL A 118 30.09 9.40 -8.91
C VAL A 118 29.39 9.55 -10.26
N GLU A 119 28.61 8.55 -10.66
CA GLU A 119 28.11 8.46 -12.04
C GLU A 119 26.99 9.43 -12.34
N PHE A 120 25.91 9.42 -11.54
CA PHE A 120 24.76 10.30 -11.79
C PHE A 120 24.94 11.68 -11.16
N GLY A 121 25.71 11.79 -10.06
CA GLY A 121 25.99 13.05 -9.39
C GLY A 121 27.00 13.95 -10.10
N VAL A 122 28.01 13.39 -10.78
CA VAL A 122 29.13 14.16 -11.36
C VAL A 122 29.44 13.75 -12.80
N VAL A 123 29.82 12.49 -13.05
CA VAL A 123 30.42 12.08 -14.33
C VAL A 123 29.45 12.20 -15.51
N LYS A 124 28.27 11.56 -15.47
CA LYS A 124 27.35 11.53 -16.61
C LYS A 124 26.84 12.93 -17.03
N PRO A 125 26.43 13.82 -16.11
CA PRO A 125 26.11 15.21 -16.47
C PRO A 125 27.30 15.95 -17.10
N ARG A 126 28.52 15.69 -16.60
CA ARG A 126 29.74 16.36 -17.03
C ARG A 126 30.22 15.92 -18.41
N VAL A 127 30.22 14.60 -18.66
CA VAL A 127 30.50 14.01 -19.98
C VAL A 127 29.52 14.53 -21.02
N LYS A 128 28.22 14.46 -20.73
CA LYS A 128 27.18 14.91 -21.65
C LYS A 128 27.43 16.35 -22.13
N ALA A 129 27.80 17.25 -21.24
CA ALA A 129 28.07 18.65 -21.61
C ALA A 129 29.37 18.87 -22.39
N LEU A 130 30.36 17.98 -22.25
CA LEU A 130 31.56 17.96 -23.10
C LEU A 130 31.24 17.49 -24.52
N ASP A 131 30.34 16.51 -24.66
CA ASP A 131 29.90 15.96 -25.95
C ASP A 131 28.90 16.87 -26.69
N ASP A 132 27.86 17.37 -25.99
CA ASP A 132 26.83 18.26 -26.53
C ASP A 132 27.33 19.70 -26.75
N GLY A 133 28.51 20.05 -26.20
CA GLY A 133 29.09 21.41 -26.21
C GLY A 133 28.28 22.46 -25.43
N THR A 134 27.17 22.07 -24.81
CA THR A 134 26.28 22.88 -23.96
C THR A 134 25.74 22.02 -22.81
N PRO A 135 25.58 22.53 -21.58
CA PRO A 135 25.91 23.88 -21.11
C PRO A 135 27.41 24.18 -21.10
N SER A 136 27.79 25.44 -20.90
CA SER A 136 29.19 25.84 -20.74
C SER A 136 29.80 25.34 -19.42
N ASP A 137 31.13 25.26 -19.32
CA ASP A 137 31.84 24.74 -18.13
C ASP A 137 31.33 25.33 -16.79
N ALA A 138 31.10 26.63 -16.75
CA ALA A 138 30.58 27.32 -15.58
C ALA A 138 29.14 26.91 -15.21
N GLU A 139 28.27 26.73 -16.20
CA GLU A 139 26.89 26.28 -16.00
C GLU A 139 26.83 24.82 -15.55
N VAL A 140 27.66 23.95 -16.13
CA VAL A 140 27.78 22.55 -15.73
C VAL A 140 28.28 22.43 -14.29
N ARG A 141 29.31 23.20 -13.91
CA ARG A 141 29.81 23.26 -12.52
C ARG A 141 28.75 23.70 -11.52
N VAL A 142 27.84 24.61 -11.91
CA VAL A 142 26.68 24.98 -11.09
C VAL A 142 25.69 23.80 -10.96
N GLN A 143 25.40 23.08 -12.05
CA GLN A 143 24.49 21.93 -12.04
C GLN A 143 24.99 20.76 -11.19
N ILE A 144 26.28 20.41 -11.29
CA ILE A 144 26.86 19.27 -10.56
C ILE A 144 27.31 19.61 -9.13
N LYS A 145 27.18 20.87 -8.68
CA LYS A 145 27.75 21.33 -7.39
C LYS A 145 27.37 20.45 -6.20
N GLU A 146 26.08 20.13 -6.05
CA GLU A 146 25.60 19.27 -4.95
C GLU A 146 26.14 17.83 -5.08
N GLY A 147 26.34 17.35 -6.32
CA GLY A 147 26.99 16.08 -6.62
C GLY A 147 28.46 16.07 -6.21
N VAL A 148 29.20 17.14 -6.50
CA VAL A 148 30.60 17.32 -6.08
C VAL A 148 30.74 17.42 -4.56
N GLU A 149 29.83 18.12 -3.87
CA GLU A 149 29.79 18.17 -2.40
C GLU A 149 29.50 16.78 -1.79
N LYS A 150 28.57 16.00 -2.36
CA LYS A 150 28.31 14.60 -1.97
C LYS A 150 29.50 13.70 -2.25
N LEU A 151 30.13 13.82 -3.41
CA LEU A 151 31.32 13.07 -3.82
C LEU A 151 32.51 13.32 -2.89
N ARG A 152 32.75 14.57 -2.53
CA ARG A 152 33.79 14.95 -1.56
C ARG A 152 33.56 14.34 -0.17
N ASN A 153 32.31 14.12 0.22
CA ASN A 153 31.99 13.44 1.48
C ASN A 153 32.06 11.91 1.35
N TYR A 154 31.64 11.33 0.23
CA TYR A 154 31.83 9.91 -0.08
C TYR A 154 33.31 9.52 -0.07
N LEU A 155 34.18 10.28 -0.75
CA LEU A 155 35.62 9.99 -0.81
C LEU A 155 36.30 10.07 0.58
N LYS A 156 35.86 10.96 1.48
CA LYS A 156 36.34 10.98 2.87
C LYS A 156 35.97 9.70 3.63
N VAL A 157 34.75 9.17 3.43
CA VAL A 157 34.33 7.91 4.06
C VAL A 157 35.16 6.75 3.53
N VAL A 158 35.34 6.67 2.20
CA VAL A 158 36.22 5.69 1.55
C VAL A 158 37.64 5.76 2.13
N GLU A 159 38.26 6.94 2.16
CA GLU A 159 39.62 7.14 2.70
C GLU A 159 39.71 6.80 4.19
N SER A 160 38.65 7.04 4.98
CA SER A 160 38.62 6.70 6.41
C SER A 160 38.54 5.19 6.72
N LEU A 161 38.13 4.39 5.72
CA LEU A 161 38.14 2.92 5.81
C LEU A 161 39.48 2.33 5.33
N MET A 162 40.21 3.04 4.47
CA MET A 162 41.46 2.57 3.88
C MET A 162 42.64 2.61 4.87
N GLY A 163 43.61 1.72 4.68
CA GLY A 163 44.93 1.81 5.32
C GLY A 163 45.70 3.07 4.87
N PRO A 164 46.72 3.51 5.63
CA PRO A 164 47.43 4.77 5.36
C PRO A 164 48.31 4.74 4.09
N GLU A 165 48.72 3.56 3.63
CA GLU A 165 49.58 3.36 2.46
C GLU A 165 49.22 2.06 1.72
N GLY A 166 49.74 1.89 0.49
CA GLY A 166 49.47 0.70 -0.32
C GLY A 166 48.04 0.63 -0.88
N PHE A 167 47.50 -0.58 -1.00
CA PHE A 167 46.13 -0.85 -1.42
C PHE A 167 45.11 -0.49 -0.32
N ALA A 168 43.82 -0.69 -0.55
CA ALA A 168 42.77 -0.29 0.38
C ALA A 168 42.95 -0.90 1.78
N PHE A 169 43.37 -2.17 1.86
CA PHE A 169 43.51 -2.91 3.13
C PHE A 169 44.88 -3.56 3.34
N GLY A 170 45.93 -3.06 2.69
CA GLY A 170 47.32 -3.47 2.99
C GLY A 170 48.28 -3.49 1.80
N ALA A 171 49.29 -4.35 1.87
CA ALA A 171 50.34 -4.47 0.86
C ALA A 171 49.95 -5.29 -0.40
N LYS A 172 48.72 -5.81 -0.45
CA LYS A 172 48.16 -6.58 -1.58
C LYS A 172 46.79 -6.02 -1.96
N PRO A 173 46.36 -6.12 -3.23
CA PRO A 173 45.01 -5.75 -3.62
C PRO A 173 43.97 -6.67 -3.00
N SER A 174 42.79 -6.12 -2.74
CA SER A 174 41.61 -6.78 -2.20
C SER A 174 40.41 -6.61 -3.15
N TRP A 175 39.27 -7.23 -2.86
CA TRP A 175 38.05 -6.93 -3.64
C TRP A 175 37.60 -5.48 -3.53
N ALA A 176 37.81 -4.80 -2.40
CA ALA A 176 37.49 -3.37 -2.28
C ALA A 176 38.25 -2.53 -3.31
N ASP A 177 39.52 -2.86 -3.60
CA ASP A 177 40.29 -2.19 -4.64
C ASP A 177 39.67 -2.41 -6.03
N PHE A 178 39.22 -3.63 -6.32
CA PHE A 178 38.66 -4.00 -7.64
C PHE A 178 37.22 -3.52 -7.84
N PHE A 179 36.48 -3.22 -6.77
CA PHE A 179 35.21 -2.49 -6.83
C PHE A 179 35.42 -0.97 -6.97
N LEU A 180 36.38 -0.39 -6.24
CA LEU A 180 36.61 1.06 -6.23
C LEU A 180 37.31 1.58 -7.50
N TYR A 181 38.30 0.85 -8.03
CA TYR A 181 39.13 1.34 -9.14
C TYR A 181 38.35 1.53 -10.45
N PRO A 182 37.46 0.63 -10.87
CA PRO A 182 36.58 0.88 -12.01
C PRO A 182 35.60 2.04 -11.81
N LEU A 183 35.21 2.34 -10.56
CA LEU A 183 34.29 3.45 -10.27
C LEU A 183 35.00 4.80 -10.40
N LEU A 184 36.20 4.93 -9.82
CA LEU A 184 36.96 6.17 -9.90
C LEU A 184 37.67 6.36 -11.24
N ALA A 185 37.78 5.32 -12.08
CA ALA A 185 38.37 5.42 -13.41
C ALA A 185 37.63 6.41 -14.33
N ASP A 186 36.30 6.41 -14.32
CA ASP A 186 35.50 7.36 -15.11
C ASP A 186 35.55 8.78 -14.51
N LEU A 187 35.67 8.91 -13.18
CA LEU A 187 35.87 10.21 -12.51
C LEU A 187 37.19 10.89 -12.90
N ARG A 188 38.28 10.12 -13.07
CA ARG A 188 39.59 10.66 -13.51
C ARG A 188 39.54 11.36 -14.88
N MET A 189 38.50 11.11 -15.67
CA MET A 189 38.34 11.68 -17.01
C MET A 189 37.64 13.04 -17.02
N VAL A 190 37.18 13.55 -15.86
CA VAL A 190 36.53 14.87 -15.74
C VAL A 190 37.29 15.83 -14.83
N PRO A 191 37.26 17.16 -15.06
CA PRO A 191 38.06 18.13 -14.32
C PRO A 191 37.84 18.14 -12.79
N GLU A 192 36.68 17.67 -12.33
CA GLU A 192 36.32 17.61 -10.92
C GLU A 192 37.19 16.63 -10.12
N TRP A 193 37.89 15.68 -10.78
CA TRP A 193 38.89 14.81 -10.16
C TRP A 193 39.96 15.60 -9.39
N GLU A 194 40.50 16.66 -10.00
CA GLU A 194 41.53 17.52 -9.38
C GLU A 194 41.00 18.30 -8.17
N GLU A 195 39.68 18.48 -8.06
CA GLU A 195 39.04 19.17 -6.95
C GLU A 195 38.81 18.25 -5.74
N VAL A 196 38.51 16.96 -5.97
CA VAL A 196 38.03 16.04 -4.92
C VAL A 196 38.99 14.90 -4.55
N ALA A 197 39.95 14.54 -5.40
CA ALA A 197 40.89 13.45 -5.12
C ALA A 197 41.94 13.87 -4.08
N SER A 198 42.06 13.13 -2.98
CA SER A 198 43.12 13.35 -1.98
C SER A 198 44.44 12.72 -2.42
N PRO A 199 45.59 13.15 -1.86
CA PRO A 199 46.89 12.53 -2.13
C PRO A 199 46.91 11.01 -1.84
N ARG A 200 46.15 10.54 -0.84
CA ARG A 200 46.01 9.11 -0.53
C ARG A 200 45.28 8.34 -1.62
N ILE A 201 44.19 8.91 -2.14
CA ILE A 201 43.41 8.34 -3.24
C ILE A 201 44.21 8.36 -4.56
N ILE A 202 45.02 9.39 -4.80
CA ILE A 202 45.93 9.45 -5.96
C ILE A 202 47.01 8.37 -5.87
N ALA A 203 47.78 8.31 -4.78
CA ALA A 203 48.82 7.30 -4.60
C ALA A 203 48.29 5.86 -4.61
N TRP A 204 47.05 5.66 -4.13
CA TRP A 204 46.33 4.39 -4.26
C TRP A 204 46.03 4.04 -5.73
N ILE A 205 45.50 4.99 -6.51
CA ILE A 205 45.08 4.72 -7.90
C ILE A 205 46.29 4.45 -8.81
N GLU A 206 47.44 5.04 -8.50
CA GLU A 206 48.74 4.75 -9.13
C GLU A 206 49.22 3.32 -8.81
N ALA A 207 49.12 2.90 -7.55
CA ALA A 207 49.46 1.53 -7.14
C ALA A 207 48.55 0.47 -7.80
N VAL A 208 47.27 0.77 -8.00
CA VAL A 208 46.34 -0.12 -8.74
C VAL A 208 46.58 -0.08 -10.24
N ASP A 209 46.88 1.08 -10.84
CA ASP A 209 47.22 1.21 -12.27
C ASP A 209 48.44 0.36 -12.67
N GLU A 210 49.36 0.11 -11.73
CA GLU A 210 50.54 -0.71 -11.99
C GLU A 210 50.27 -2.22 -12.07
N LEU A 211 49.12 -2.71 -11.55
CA LEU A 211 48.78 -4.13 -11.57
C LEU A 211 48.63 -4.69 -13.00
N PRO A 212 49.14 -5.91 -13.29
CA PRO A 212 48.94 -6.55 -14.60
C PRO A 212 47.47 -6.69 -14.99
N ALA A 213 46.57 -6.96 -14.04
CA ALA A 213 45.13 -7.04 -14.28
C ALA A 213 44.50 -5.69 -14.64
N ALA A 214 44.96 -4.59 -14.03
CA ALA A 214 44.52 -3.24 -14.37
C ALA A 214 44.98 -2.87 -15.79
N LYS A 215 46.25 -3.12 -16.11
CA LYS A 215 46.83 -2.93 -17.46
C LYS A 215 46.12 -3.77 -18.52
N ALA A 216 45.81 -5.04 -18.23
CA ALA A 216 45.04 -5.93 -19.11
C ALA A 216 43.55 -5.53 -19.28
N THR A 217 43.03 -4.62 -18.45
CA THR A 217 41.66 -4.10 -18.53
C THR A 217 41.63 -2.58 -18.76
N LYS A 218 42.64 -2.03 -19.45
CA LYS A 218 42.82 -0.58 -19.70
C LYS A 218 42.77 -0.25 -21.20
N ALA A 219 41.59 0.13 -21.68
CA ALA A 219 41.35 0.83 -22.95
C ALA A 219 40.22 1.84 -22.72
N GLY A 220 40.26 2.99 -23.40
CA GLY A 220 39.47 4.16 -23.02
C GLY A 220 38.27 4.47 -23.93
N THR A 221 37.07 4.43 -23.34
CA THR A 221 35.93 5.33 -23.60
C THR A 221 34.98 5.23 -22.41
N LEU A 222 34.24 6.30 -22.12
CA LEU A 222 33.46 6.45 -20.89
C LEU A 222 32.29 5.46 -20.80
N SER A 223 31.90 5.04 -19.58
CA SER A 223 30.64 4.30 -19.40
C SER A 223 29.38 5.17 -19.60
N ALA A 224 29.57 6.49 -19.64
CA ALA A 224 28.57 7.51 -19.92
C ALA A 224 28.23 7.64 -21.42
N GLY A 225 27.51 6.66 -21.97
CA GLY A 225 26.83 6.78 -23.27
C GLY A 225 27.50 6.04 -24.43
N SER A 226 26.87 4.96 -24.89
CA SER A 226 27.32 4.17 -26.04
C SER A 226 26.95 4.81 -27.39
N HIS A 227 27.37 6.06 -27.64
CA HIS A 227 27.18 6.77 -28.91
C HIS A 227 28.28 6.47 -29.96
N GLN A 228 28.66 5.20 -30.08
CA GLN A 228 29.33 4.64 -31.26
C GLN A 228 28.59 3.40 -31.77
N GLN A 229 27.30 3.56 -32.12
CA GLN A 229 26.60 2.54 -32.90
C GLN A 229 25.64 3.07 -34.00
N PHE A 230 25.38 4.38 -34.04
CA PHE A 230 24.74 5.05 -35.17
C PHE A 230 25.52 6.35 -35.46
N GLY A 231 26.13 6.44 -36.65
CA GLY A 231 27.29 7.30 -36.86
C GLY A 231 26.99 8.78 -37.11
N ILE A 232 27.48 9.65 -36.20
CA ILE A 232 27.80 11.06 -36.45
C ILE A 232 29.20 11.31 -35.87
N GLY A 233 30.05 12.07 -36.58
CA GLY A 233 31.45 12.26 -36.21
C GLY A 233 31.70 13.50 -35.34
N ALA A 234 32.35 13.31 -34.18
CA ALA A 234 32.94 14.36 -33.36
C ALA A 234 34.48 14.16 -33.25
N ARG A 235 35.22 15.19 -32.82
CA ARG A 235 36.69 15.25 -32.98
C ARG A 235 37.45 14.71 -31.76
N ILE A 236 38.42 13.82 -32.02
CA ILE A 236 39.37 13.31 -31.01
C ILE A 236 40.65 14.17 -31.05
N HIS A 237 41.23 14.46 -29.87
CA HIS A 237 42.54 15.11 -29.75
C HIS A 237 43.67 14.07 -29.95
N PRO A 238 44.67 14.31 -30.81
CA PRO A 238 45.40 13.21 -31.46
C PRO A 238 46.57 12.63 -30.68
N VAL A 239 46.44 11.39 -30.20
CA VAL A 239 47.55 10.48 -29.85
C VAL A 239 47.18 9.05 -30.27
N LEU A 240 48.02 8.44 -31.12
CA LEU A 240 47.99 7.04 -31.60
C LEU A 240 46.78 6.61 -32.47
N GLN A 241 47.09 6.22 -33.71
CA GLN A 241 46.26 5.42 -34.63
C GLN A 241 47.13 4.32 -35.25
N GLU A 242 46.59 3.13 -35.47
CA GLU A 242 46.72 2.30 -36.71
C GLU A 242 45.62 1.20 -36.70
N PRO A 243 45.19 0.64 -37.86
CA PRO A 243 43.93 -0.15 -37.95
C PRO A 243 44.10 -1.61 -38.43
N PHE A 244 43.05 -2.43 -38.28
CA PHE A 244 42.85 -3.69 -39.05
C PHE A 244 41.35 -3.93 -39.38
N THR A 245 41.07 -4.85 -40.33
CA THR A 245 39.87 -4.86 -41.18
C THR A 245 39.22 -6.26 -41.35
N THR A 246 38.21 -6.37 -42.25
CA THR A 246 37.47 -7.59 -42.75
C THR A 246 36.37 -8.17 -41.83
N GLU A 247 35.33 -8.88 -42.30
CA GLU A 247 34.38 -8.70 -43.44
C GLU A 247 33.14 -9.64 -43.24
N TRP A 248 32.15 -9.66 -44.15
CA TRP A 248 30.86 -10.41 -44.09
C TRP A 248 30.94 -11.80 -44.83
N PRO A 249 29.88 -12.56 -45.31
CA PRO A 249 28.39 -12.42 -45.25
C PRO A 249 27.48 -13.71 -45.17
N ILE A 250 26.14 -13.51 -45.13
CA ILE A 250 25.04 -14.32 -45.78
C ILE A 250 24.62 -15.70 -45.15
N SER A 251 23.39 -16.26 -45.25
CA SER A 251 22.07 -15.86 -45.86
C SER A 251 20.83 -16.54 -45.16
N ILE A 252 19.78 -16.94 -45.90
CA ILE A 252 18.36 -17.26 -45.53
C ILE A 252 17.85 -18.57 -46.22
N ALA A 253 16.81 -19.26 -45.67
CA ALA A 253 15.70 -20.06 -46.34
C ALA A 253 15.40 -21.45 -45.69
N ALA A 254 14.21 -22.10 -45.78
CA ALA A 254 12.79 -21.70 -45.99
C ALA A 254 11.76 -22.88 -45.82
N LEU A 255 10.47 -22.54 -45.52
CA LEU A 255 9.16 -23.17 -45.90
C LEU A 255 8.70 -24.62 -45.54
N SER A 256 7.55 -24.67 -44.81
CA SER A 256 6.30 -25.51 -44.95
C SER A 256 6.36 -27.07 -44.87
N SER A 257 5.28 -27.90 -44.87
CA SER A 257 3.83 -27.73 -45.16
C SER A 257 2.88 -28.75 -44.43
N SER A 258 1.55 -28.60 -44.59
CA SER A 258 0.40 -29.31 -43.98
C SER A 258 -0.04 -30.69 -44.57
N PHE A 259 -0.95 -31.43 -43.91
CA PHE A 259 -2.15 -32.10 -44.52
C PHE A 259 -3.21 -32.60 -43.48
N LEU A 260 -4.35 -33.18 -43.93
CA LEU A 260 -5.63 -33.44 -43.22
C LEU A 260 -6.15 -34.89 -43.46
N PHE A 261 -7.04 -35.46 -42.60
CA PHE A 261 -8.48 -35.74 -42.92
C PHE A 261 -9.32 -36.67 -41.96
N ASN A 262 -10.61 -36.31 -41.84
CA ASN A 262 -11.85 -37.13 -41.75
C ASN A 262 -12.44 -37.76 -40.45
N SER A 263 -13.67 -38.28 -40.59
CA SER A 263 -14.74 -38.41 -39.59
C SER A 263 -15.65 -39.66 -39.78
N SER A 264 -16.57 -39.94 -38.83
CA SER A 264 -17.84 -40.68 -39.06
C SER A 264 -18.85 -40.53 -37.89
N LEU A 265 -20.13 -40.89 -38.11
CA LEU A 265 -21.28 -40.83 -37.17
C LEU A 265 -22.17 -42.07 -37.33
N ALA A 266 -22.92 -42.48 -36.29
CA ALA A 266 -23.99 -43.49 -36.31
C ALA A 266 -24.94 -43.39 -35.08
N GLU A 267 -26.05 -44.13 -35.08
CA GLU A 267 -27.33 -43.90 -34.36
C GLU A 267 -27.99 -45.27 -33.93
N VAL A 268 -29.10 -45.51 -33.19
CA VAL A 268 -30.15 -44.90 -32.29
C VAL A 268 -31.16 -46.08 -31.98
N PRO A 269 -32.11 -46.15 -30.99
CA PRO A 269 -32.62 -45.24 -29.93
C PRO A 269 -32.30 -45.78 -28.48
N ASP A 270 -33.12 -46.00 -27.43
CA ASP A 270 -34.59 -45.93 -27.18
C ASP A 270 -35.04 -45.93 -25.67
N MET A 271 -36.36 -45.80 -25.48
CA MET A 271 -37.25 -46.03 -24.32
C MET A 271 -37.20 -45.15 -23.05
N LEU A 272 -38.12 -44.17 -23.09
CA LEU A 272 -38.80 -43.49 -21.97
C LEU A 272 -39.24 -44.43 -20.82
N LEU A 273 -38.69 -44.27 -19.60
CA LEU A 273 -39.39 -44.66 -18.35
C LEU A 273 -38.90 -43.98 -17.05
N SER A 274 -38.52 -42.69 -17.06
CA SER A 274 -37.98 -42.01 -15.87
C SER A 274 -38.50 -40.58 -15.59
N SER A 275 -39.24 -39.98 -16.53
CA SER A 275 -39.48 -38.53 -16.62
C SER A 275 -40.28 -37.88 -15.47
N PHE A 276 -40.85 -38.65 -14.54
CA PHE A 276 -41.61 -38.13 -13.40
C PHE A 276 -40.83 -38.03 -12.08
N PHE A 277 -39.73 -38.77 -11.91
CA PHE A 277 -38.89 -38.67 -10.70
C PHE A 277 -37.81 -37.57 -10.83
N ALA A 278 -37.33 -37.32 -12.05
CA ALA A 278 -36.33 -36.28 -12.31
C ALA A 278 -36.82 -34.87 -11.94
N LEU A 279 -38.11 -34.57 -12.13
CA LEU A 279 -38.65 -33.22 -11.93
C LEU A 279 -38.74 -32.80 -10.45
N LEU A 280 -38.79 -33.75 -9.52
CA LEU A 280 -38.80 -33.46 -8.08
C LEU A 280 -37.37 -33.22 -7.55
N LEU A 281 -36.39 -34.01 -8.03
CA LEU A 281 -34.97 -33.79 -7.75
C LEU A 281 -34.47 -32.47 -8.37
N ALA A 282 -34.93 -32.12 -9.57
CA ALA A 282 -34.61 -30.84 -10.22
C ALA A 282 -35.02 -29.62 -9.38
N LYS A 283 -36.04 -29.70 -8.53
CA LYS A 283 -36.43 -28.60 -7.63
C LYS A 283 -35.64 -28.54 -6.33
N LEU A 284 -34.97 -29.61 -5.92
CA LEU A 284 -34.02 -29.59 -4.80
C LEU A 284 -32.62 -29.12 -5.23
N ALA A 285 -32.23 -29.38 -6.50
CA ALA A 285 -30.96 -28.90 -7.07
C ALA A 285 -30.93 -27.39 -7.37
N LEU A 286 -32.07 -26.70 -7.39
CA LEU A 286 -32.17 -25.26 -7.69
C LEU A 286 -31.85 -24.35 -6.48
N ALA A 287 -31.32 -24.90 -5.39
CA ALA A 287 -30.81 -24.14 -4.26
C ALA A 287 -29.29 -23.84 -4.35
N ASP A 288 -28.54 -24.58 -5.18
CA ASP A 288 -27.07 -24.52 -5.24
C ASP A 288 -26.52 -23.64 -6.39
N ASP A 289 -27.35 -23.15 -7.31
CA ASP A 289 -26.91 -22.58 -8.60
C ASP A 289 -26.44 -21.11 -8.54
N TYR A 290 -25.72 -20.76 -7.47
CA TYR A 290 -24.65 -19.75 -7.51
C TYR A 290 -23.25 -20.39 -7.62
N GLY A 291 -23.17 -21.74 -7.58
CA GLY A 291 -21.94 -22.54 -7.61
C GLY A 291 -21.74 -23.34 -8.90
N SER A 292 -22.15 -22.79 -10.07
CA SER A 292 -22.08 -23.46 -11.37
C SER A 292 -20.63 -23.73 -11.83
N THR A 293 -20.04 -24.80 -11.29
CA THR A 293 -18.79 -25.38 -11.75
C THR A 293 -19.03 -26.06 -13.09
N SER A 294 -18.85 -25.27 -14.17
CA SER A 294 -18.61 -25.80 -15.51
C SER A 294 -17.66 -26.98 -15.42
N LYS A 295 -18.14 -28.20 -15.74
CA LYS A 295 -17.32 -29.42 -15.66
C LYS A 295 -16.08 -29.22 -16.51
N SER A 296 -14.94 -29.07 -15.82
CA SER A 296 -13.65 -28.90 -16.47
C SER A 296 -13.41 -30.07 -17.43
N LYS A 297 -12.91 -29.77 -18.63
CA LYS A 297 -12.40 -30.78 -19.57
C LYS A 297 -11.03 -31.34 -19.14
N TYR A 298 -10.60 -31.05 -17.93
CA TYR A 298 -9.39 -31.52 -17.29
C TYR A 298 -9.74 -32.04 -15.89
N ASP A 299 -9.21 -33.20 -15.50
CA ASP A 299 -9.52 -33.86 -14.21
C ASP A 299 -8.92 -33.16 -12.98
N PHE A 300 -8.19 -32.05 -13.17
CA PHE A 300 -7.56 -31.26 -12.12
C PHE A 300 -8.31 -29.94 -11.89
N ASP A 301 -8.89 -29.77 -10.70
CA ASP A 301 -9.37 -28.48 -10.19
C ASP A 301 -8.32 -27.86 -9.26
N MET A 302 -7.74 -26.72 -9.68
CA MET A 302 -6.79 -25.96 -8.89
C MET A 302 -7.38 -25.39 -7.58
N TYR A 303 -8.70 -25.24 -7.49
CA TYR A 303 -9.39 -24.69 -6.32
C TYR A 303 -9.81 -25.76 -5.31
N GLN A 304 -9.69 -27.06 -5.62
CA GLN A 304 -10.03 -28.14 -4.69
C GLN A 304 -9.27 -28.00 -3.36
N GLY A 305 -7.99 -27.63 -3.42
CA GLY A 305 -7.17 -27.41 -2.23
C GLY A 305 -7.67 -26.27 -1.34
N THR A 306 -8.04 -25.11 -1.92
CA THR A 306 -8.55 -23.96 -1.16
C THR A 306 -9.97 -24.19 -0.65
N GLN A 307 -10.81 -24.92 -1.39
CA GLN A 307 -12.13 -25.38 -0.93
C GLN A 307 -12.00 -26.27 0.31
N VAL A 308 -11.08 -27.25 0.30
CA VAL A 308 -10.81 -28.10 1.47
C VAL A 308 -10.35 -27.26 2.66
N GLN A 309 -9.39 -26.34 2.50
CA GLN A 309 -8.94 -25.48 3.60
C GLN A 309 -10.09 -24.64 4.18
N ALA A 310 -10.94 -24.07 3.32
CA ALA A 310 -12.09 -23.28 3.73
C ALA A 310 -13.17 -24.10 4.48
N GLN A 311 -13.26 -25.41 4.20
CA GLN A 311 -14.15 -26.34 4.92
C GLN A 311 -13.54 -26.85 6.23
N THR A 312 -12.21 -27.01 6.30
CA THR A 312 -11.54 -27.59 7.48
C THR A 312 -11.14 -26.58 8.56
N GLN A 313 -11.05 -25.28 8.23
CA GLN A 313 -10.58 -24.24 9.17
C GLN A 313 -11.40 -24.13 10.46
N ASP A 314 -12.69 -24.47 10.42
CA ASP A 314 -13.63 -24.39 11.54
C ASP A 314 -13.87 -25.75 12.24
N LEU A 315 -13.13 -26.80 11.86
CA LEU A 315 -13.24 -28.11 12.52
C LEU A 315 -12.60 -28.09 13.91
N PRO A 316 -13.14 -28.83 14.90
CA PRO A 316 -12.51 -28.95 16.21
C PRO A 316 -11.08 -29.50 16.08
N ALA A 317 -10.11 -28.89 16.75
CA ALA A 317 -8.69 -29.26 16.63
C ALA A 317 -8.39 -30.74 16.99
N LYS A 318 -9.26 -31.40 17.76
CA LYS A 318 -9.22 -32.85 18.05
C LYS A 318 -9.47 -33.76 16.84
N ASP A 319 -10.13 -33.24 15.80
CA ASP A 319 -10.52 -33.94 14.58
C ASP A 319 -9.54 -33.65 13.43
N LEU A 320 -8.49 -32.85 13.70
CA LEU A 320 -7.43 -32.46 12.77
C LEU A 320 -6.10 -33.14 13.13
N THR A 321 -5.24 -33.35 12.13
CA THR A 321 -3.87 -33.83 12.32
C THR A 321 -2.89 -32.66 12.22
N PHE A 322 -1.92 -32.57 13.13
CA PHE A 322 -0.87 -31.53 13.02
C PHE A 322 -0.03 -31.74 11.76
N THR A 323 0.25 -30.65 11.04
CA THR A 323 0.94 -30.67 9.74
C THR A 323 1.98 -29.55 9.64
N LEU A 324 2.98 -29.76 8.78
CA LEU A 324 3.81 -28.69 8.24
C LEU A 324 3.00 -27.85 7.24
N THR A 325 3.46 -26.65 6.87
CA THR A 325 2.68 -25.73 6.00
C THR A 325 2.44 -26.24 4.58
N GLY A 326 3.11 -27.32 4.16
CA GLY A 326 2.84 -28.04 2.91
C GLY A 326 1.86 -29.21 3.05
N GLY A 327 1.16 -29.33 4.18
CA GLY A 327 0.17 -30.38 4.46
C GLY A 327 0.75 -31.74 4.91
N GLN A 328 2.07 -31.86 5.08
CA GLN A 328 2.69 -33.11 5.55
C GLN A 328 2.39 -33.32 7.04
N SER A 329 1.77 -34.44 7.41
CA SER A 329 1.54 -34.80 8.82
C SER A 329 2.84 -34.84 9.61
N PHE A 330 2.86 -34.20 10.78
CA PHE A 330 4.06 -34.09 11.62
C PHE A 330 3.73 -34.49 13.07
N PHE A 331 4.67 -35.16 13.73
CA PHE A 331 4.38 -35.95 14.92
C PHE A 331 4.38 -35.17 16.24
N ASN A 332 4.97 -33.97 16.28
CA ASN A 332 4.99 -33.11 17.47
C ASN A 332 5.33 -31.65 17.06
N PRO A 333 4.50 -30.64 17.39
CA PRO A 333 4.74 -29.25 17.01
C PRO A 333 6.00 -28.62 17.62
N TYR A 334 6.50 -29.14 18.74
CA TYR A 334 7.65 -28.56 19.46
C TYR A 334 9.01 -29.16 19.07
N VAL A 335 9.04 -30.09 18.10
CA VAL A 335 10.29 -30.72 17.67
C VAL A 335 11.12 -29.79 16.79
N SER A 336 12.43 -29.77 17.06
CA SER A 336 13.45 -29.16 16.22
C SER A 336 14.62 -30.11 16.02
N ASP A 337 15.15 -30.16 14.80
CA ASP A 337 16.31 -31.00 14.46
C ASP A 337 17.56 -30.46 15.17
N ARG A 338 18.34 -31.33 15.82
CA ARG A 338 19.54 -30.92 16.55
C ARG A 338 20.54 -32.06 16.72
N LEU A 339 21.82 -31.71 16.95
CA LEU A 339 22.90 -32.69 17.16
C LEU A 339 22.85 -33.28 18.59
N GLY A 340 22.07 -34.35 18.75
CA GLY A 340 21.85 -35.00 20.05
C GLY A 340 21.03 -34.12 21.01
N THR A 341 20.88 -34.56 22.26
CA THR A 341 20.00 -33.87 23.23
C THR A 341 20.50 -32.51 23.70
N THR A 342 21.78 -32.20 23.51
CA THR A 342 22.44 -30.98 24.01
C THR A 342 23.12 -30.12 22.95
N GLY A 343 23.40 -30.64 21.75
CA GLY A 343 24.08 -29.90 20.68
C GLY A 343 23.19 -28.89 19.92
N PRO A 344 23.75 -28.16 18.94
CA PRO A 344 23.08 -27.08 18.22
C PRO A 344 21.90 -27.56 17.36
N ILE A 345 20.97 -26.63 17.10
CA ILE A 345 19.85 -26.79 16.16
C ILE A 345 20.38 -26.81 14.72
N LEU A 346 19.75 -27.60 13.85
CA LEU A 346 20.08 -27.69 12.43
C LEU A 346 19.17 -26.79 11.57
N LEU A 347 19.74 -26.25 10.49
CA LEU A 347 18.99 -25.53 9.46
C LEU A 347 18.08 -26.47 8.62
N SER A 348 18.17 -27.79 8.83
CA SER A 348 17.20 -28.77 8.29
C SER A 348 15.85 -28.76 9.01
N SER A 349 15.74 -28.09 10.17
CA SER A 349 14.58 -28.11 11.07
C SER A 349 13.36 -27.38 10.49
N VAL A 350 12.74 -27.95 9.44
CA VAL A 350 11.66 -27.32 8.66
C VAL A 350 10.49 -26.88 9.54
N ASN A 351 10.09 -27.69 10.53
CA ASN A 351 9.02 -27.36 11.47
C ASN A 351 9.29 -26.03 12.22
N LEU A 352 10.48 -25.92 12.85
CA LEU A 352 10.89 -24.72 13.56
C LEU A 352 10.99 -23.50 12.63
N ILE A 353 11.58 -23.70 11.45
CA ILE A 353 11.82 -22.62 10.48
C ILE A 353 10.49 -22.08 9.94
N GLN A 354 9.52 -22.95 9.61
CA GLN A 354 8.20 -22.54 9.13
C GLN A 354 7.43 -21.77 10.22
N GLN A 355 7.41 -22.27 11.46
CA GLN A 355 6.73 -21.58 12.57
C GLN A 355 7.33 -20.20 12.83
N LEU A 356 8.65 -20.10 12.98
CA LEU A 356 9.32 -18.81 13.21
C LEU A 356 9.17 -17.86 12.01
N ALA A 357 9.25 -18.35 10.78
CA ALA A 357 9.10 -17.52 9.58
C ALA A 357 7.67 -16.99 9.39
N HIS A 358 6.64 -17.74 9.82
CA HIS A 358 5.25 -17.27 9.82
C HIS A 358 5.00 -16.27 10.96
N PHE A 359 5.43 -16.60 12.19
CA PHE A 359 5.24 -15.76 13.38
C PHE A 359 5.71 -14.31 13.18
N VAL A 360 6.92 -14.12 12.63
CA VAL A 360 7.47 -12.77 12.34
C VAL A 360 6.81 -12.05 11.15
N ARG A 361 5.76 -12.62 10.56
CA ARG A 361 5.00 -12.10 9.40
C ARG A 361 3.49 -12.04 9.62
N GLU A 362 2.98 -12.40 10.80
CA GLU A 362 1.54 -12.35 11.13
C GLU A 362 0.95 -10.92 11.15
N ARG A 363 1.78 -9.88 11.27
CA ARG A 363 1.34 -8.48 11.42
C ARG A 363 1.41 -7.74 10.10
N VAL A 364 0.25 -7.47 9.52
CA VAL A 364 0.06 -6.41 8.50
C VAL A 364 0.06 -5.03 9.17
N PRO A 365 0.27 -3.93 8.43
CA PRO A 365 0.08 -2.58 8.98
C PRO A 365 -1.36 -2.39 9.48
N GLU A 366 -1.53 -1.67 10.59
CA GLU A 366 -2.86 -1.24 11.03
C GLU A 366 -3.43 -0.16 10.10
N ARG A 367 -4.72 0.17 10.26
CA ARG A 367 -5.30 1.32 9.56
C ARG A 367 -4.78 2.62 10.19
N GLN A 368 -4.29 3.55 9.36
CA GLN A 368 -3.73 4.84 9.80
C GLN A 368 -4.67 5.62 10.74
N VAL A 369 -5.98 5.49 10.50
CA VAL A 369 -7.09 5.90 11.37
C VAL A 369 -8.07 4.73 11.48
N HIS A 370 -8.88 4.68 12.52
CA HIS A 370 -9.78 3.55 12.82
C HIS A 370 -9.07 2.20 13.08
N ALA A 371 -7.87 2.22 13.67
CA ALA A 371 -7.12 1.00 13.97
C ALA A 371 -7.86 0.09 14.97
N LYS A 372 -8.14 0.58 16.18
CA LYS A 372 -8.95 -0.12 17.20
C LYS A 372 -10.40 -0.25 16.71
N GLY A 373 -10.99 -1.44 16.83
CA GLY A 373 -12.36 -1.69 16.41
C GLY A 373 -12.88 -3.09 16.66
N ALA A 374 -14.19 -3.27 16.44
CA ALA A 374 -14.89 -4.55 16.48
C ALA A 374 -15.55 -4.82 15.13
N GLY A 375 -16.00 -6.04 14.85
CA GLY A 375 -16.77 -6.34 13.65
C GLY A 375 -17.71 -7.53 13.87
N ALA A 376 -18.76 -7.58 13.06
CA ALA A 376 -19.78 -8.62 13.07
C ALA A 376 -20.47 -8.66 11.69
N SER A 377 -21.15 -9.76 11.36
CA SER A 377 -21.92 -9.91 10.12
C SER A 377 -23.41 -10.14 10.38
N GLY A 378 -24.20 -10.01 9.33
CA GLY A 378 -25.65 -10.20 9.35
C GLY A 378 -26.28 -9.78 8.03
N TYR A 379 -27.35 -8.97 8.07
CA TYR A 379 -28.07 -8.56 6.87
C TYR A 379 -28.67 -7.15 6.95
N PHE A 380 -28.85 -6.53 5.80
CA PHE A 380 -29.73 -5.38 5.59
C PHE A 380 -31.07 -5.87 5.05
N GLU A 381 -32.18 -5.47 5.67
CA GLU A 381 -33.55 -5.81 5.24
C GLU A 381 -34.30 -4.54 4.81
N VAL A 382 -34.88 -4.53 3.62
CA VAL A 382 -35.72 -3.42 3.13
C VAL A 382 -37.03 -3.40 3.93
N THR A 383 -37.34 -2.29 4.59
CA THR A 383 -38.55 -2.15 5.42
C THR A 383 -39.64 -1.33 4.76
N THR A 384 -39.30 -0.45 3.81
CA THR A 384 -40.27 0.40 3.10
C THR A 384 -40.01 0.44 1.59
N GLU A 385 -40.99 0.97 0.85
CA GLU A 385 -40.89 1.26 -0.58
C GLU A 385 -40.09 2.54 -0.91
N ASN A 386 -39.65 3.33 0.08
CA ASN A 386 -39.01 4.62 -0.17
C ASN A 386 -37.66 4.51 -0.90
N GLY A 387 -36.89 3.45 -0.64
CA GLY A 387 -35.64 3.19 -1.36
C GLY A 387 -35.86 3.03 -2.86
N ALA A 388 -36.88 2.26 -3.26
CA ALA A 388 -37.23 2.05 -4.67
C ALA A 388 -37.83 3.30 -5.36
N LYS A 389 -38.40 4.24 -4.60
CA LYS A 389 -38.86 5.54 -5.12
C LYS A 389 -37.70 6.48 -5.43
N LEU A 390 -36.65 6.45 -4.61
CA LEU A 390 -35.49 7.35 -4.72
C LEU A 390 -34.35 6.77 -5.57
N SER A 391 -34.26 5.45 -5.71
CA SER A 391 -33.11 4.78 -6.31
C SER A 391 -33.50 3.53 -7.10
N MET A 392 -32.94 3.38 -8.31
CA MET A 392 -33.03 2.16 -9.12
C MET A 392 -32.19 0.99 -8.59
N ALA A 393 -31.40 1.18 -7.53
CA ALA A 393 -30.47 0.19 -7.03
C ALA A 393 -31.21 -1.04 -6.47
N LYS A 394 -30.96 -2.23 -7.04
CA LYS A 394 -31.75 -3.45 -6.77
C LYS A 394 -31.79 -3.88 -5.31
N LEU A 395 -30.87 -3.44 -4.44
CA LEU A 395 -30.97 -3.74 -3.01
C LEU A 395 -32.24 -3.17 -2.34
N PHE A 396 -32.93 -2.21 -2.97
CA PHE A 396 -34.17 -1.60 -2.48
C PHE A 396 -35.45 -2.10 -3.17
N ASP A 397 -35.37 -2.95 -4.19
CA ASP A 397 -36.48 -3.23 -5.12
C ASP A 397 -37.72 -3.90 -4.52
N LYS A 398 -37.61 -4.44 -3.29
CA LYS A 398 -38.66 -5.24 -2.65
C LYS A 398 -38.56 -5.21 -1.13
N VAL A 399 -39.65 -4.83 -0.46
CA VAL A 399 -39.79 -4.93 1.01
C VAL A 399 -39.63 -6.38 1.48
N GLY A 400 -38.88 -6.58 2.56
CA GLY A 400 -38.48 -7.89 3.10
C GLY A 400 -37.31 -8.55 2.38
N LYS A 401 -36.73 -7.93 1.34
CA LYS A 401 -35.50 -8.40 0.70
C LYS A 401 -34.31 -8.24 1.66
N ARG A 402 -33.51 -9.29 1.80
CA ARG A 402 -32.32 -9.32 2.66
C ARG A 402 -31.04 -9.35 1.82
N THR A 403 -30.11 -8.45 2.14
CA THR A 403 -28.79 -8.33 1.52
C THR A 403 -27.72 -8.65 2.57
N PRO A 404 -26.74 -9.55 2.33
CA PRO A 404 -25.70 -9.87 3.32
C PRO A 404 -24.84 -8.66 3.68
N VAL A 405 -24.59 -8.47 4.98
CA VAL A 405 -23.79 -7.38 5.56
C VAL A 405 -22.60 -7.91 6.34
N SER A 406 -21.44 -7.28 6.17
CA SER A 406 -20.34 -7.33 7.14
C SER A 406 -20.06 -5.92 7.67
N ALA A 407 -20.00 -5.75 8.98
CA ALA A 407 -19.88 -4.47 9.66
C ALA A 407 -18.58 -4.35 10.46
N ARG A 408 -18.07 -3.13 10.61
CA ARG A 408 -16.93 -2.81 11.48
C ARG A 408 -17.14 -1.49 12.22
N PHE A 409 -16.99 -1.55 13.54
CA PHE A 409 -17.04 -0.42 14.46
C PHE A 409 -15.63 -0.04 14.91
N SER A 410 -15.39 1.22 15.31
CA SER A 410 -14.03 1.72 15.59
C SER A 410 -14.00 3.04 16.36
N THR A 411 -12.86 3.37 16.98
CA THR A 411 -12.45 4.77 17.30
C THR A 411 -11.84 5.41 16.04
N ILE A 412 -11.22 6.61 16.12
CA ILE A 412 -10.49 7.22 14.98
C ILE A 412 -8.99 7.29 15.22
N ALA A 413 -8.56 7.97 16.28
CA ALA A 413 -7.19 8.43 16.45
C ALA A 413 -6.26 7.37 17.05
N GLY A 414 -6.81 6.46 17.87
CA GLY A 414 -6.08 5.38 18.51
C GLY A 414 -5.34 4.46 17.53
N ASN A 415 -4.26 3.84 18.02
CA ASN A 415 -3.65 2.65 17.41
C ASN A 415 -4.43 1.38 17.83
N ALA A 416 -4.19 0.22 17.23
CA ALA A 416 -5.00 -0.99 17.45
C ALA A 416 -5.03 -1.46 18.93
N GLY A 417 -4.02 -1.09 19.73
CA GLY A 417 -3.95 -1.35 21.16
C GLY A 417 -4.42 -0.21 22.07
N SER A 418 -5.15 0.80 21.56
CA SER A 418 -5.77 1.81 22.43
C SER A 418 -7.03 1.27 23.13
N PRO A 419 -7.47 1.86 24.26
CA PRO A 419 -8.81 1.61 24.77
C PRO A 419 -9.88 2.07 23.77
N ASP A 420 -11.05 1.42 23.75
CA ASP A 420 -12.18 1.80 22.88
C ASP A 420 -13.24 2.71 23.55
N ALA A 421 -13.17 2.90 24.86
CA ALA A 421 -14.04 3.80 25.64
C ALA A 421 -13.58 5.28 25.67
N VAL A 422 -12.45 5.63 25.03
CA VAL A 422 -11.87 6.99 25.02
C VAL A 422 -12.81 8.07 24.44
N ARG A 423 -12.53 9.35 24.74
CA ARG A 423 -13.20 10.48 24.07
C ARG A 423 -12.67 10.63 22.64
N ASP A 424 -13.49 10.26 21.65
CA ASP A 424 -13.16 10.26 20.22
C ASP A 424 -14.46 10.18 19.41
N LEU A 425 -14.40 10.49 18.11
CA LEU A 425 -15.43 9.99 17.19
C LEU A 425 -15.40 8.46 17.13
N ARG A 426 -16.50 7.86 16.67
CA ARG A 426 -16.58 6.44 16.35
C ARG A 426 -16.96 6.23 14.88
N GLY A 427 -16.34 5.26 14.22
CA GLY A 427 -16.70 4.84 12.87
C GLY A 427 -17.65 3.64 12.86
N LEU A 428 -18.62 3.63 11.96
CA LEU A 428 -19.56 2.54 11.67
C LEU A 428 -19.50 2.22 10.17
N GLY A 429 -18.69 1.23 9.78
CA GLY A 429 -18.60 0.78 8.39
C GLY A 429 -19.54 -0.39 8.13
N PHE A 430 -20.41 -0.31 7.12
CA PHE A 430 -21.25 -1.41 6.65
C PHE A 430 -20.91 -1.77 5.20
N LYS A 431 -20.62 -3.05 4.94
CA LYS A 431 -20.37 -3.61 3.60
C LYS A 431 -21.55 -4.48 3.19
N LEU A 432 -22.38 -3.99 2.26
CA LEU A 432 -23.50 -4.71 1.69
C LEU A 432 -23.04 -5.44 0.43
N ARG A 433 -23.34 -6.74 0.31
CA ARG A 433 -23.05 -7.54 -0.90
C ARG A 433 -24.32 -7.67 -1.73
N THR A 434 -24.53 -6.73 -2.65
CA THR A 434 -25.72 -6.67 -3.51
C THR A 434 -25.57 -7.55 -4.76
N GLU A 435 -26.66 -7.75 -5.51
CA GLU A 435 -26.66 -8.46 -6.79
C GLU A 435 -25.86 -7.74 -7.90
N ASP A 436 -25.68 -6.42 -7.78
CA ASP A 436 -25.00 -5.59 -8.79
C ASP A 436 -23.60 -5.12 -8.36
N GLY A 437 -23.15 -5.49 -7.15
CA GLY A 437 -21.82 -5.11 -6.63
C GLY A 437 -21.78 -4.98 -5.11
N ILE A 438 -20.62 -4.55 -4.60
CA ILE A 438 -20.52 -4.06 -3.23
C ILE A 438 -21.19 -2.69 -3.13
N LEU A 439 -21.86 -2.44 -2.01
CA LEU A 439 -22.15 -1.09 -1.53
C LEU A 439 -21.48 -0.91 -0.18
N ASP A 440 -20.55 0.05 -0.06
CA ASP A 440 -19.87 0.36 1.19
C ASP A 440 -20.38 1.67 1.79
N TRP A 441 -20.79 1.60 3.05
CA TRP A 441 -21.33 2.70 3.85
C TRP A 441 -20.43 2.99 5.05
N PRO A 442 -19.35 3.79 4.88
CA PRO A 442 -18.45 4.20 5.95
C PRO A 442 -18.99 5.44 6.69
N PHE A 443 -19.76 5.20 7.75
CA PHE A 443 -20.39 6.23 8.58
C PHE A 443 -19.54 6.62 9.81
N LEU A 444 -19.90 7.73 10.46
CA LEU A 444 -19.38 8.21 11.74
C LEU A 444 -20.53 8.42 12.74
N ASN A 445 -20.27 8.31 14.04
CA ASN A 445 -21.31 8.45 15.07
C ASN A 445 -21.83 9.88 15.28
N HIS A 446 -21.28 10.88 14.58
CA HIS A 446 -21.81 12.23 14.50
C HIS A 446 -22.17 12.57 13.04
N PRO A 447 -23.17 13.45 12.81
CA PRO A 447 -23.64 13.87 11.48
C PRO A 447 -22.71 14.84 10.74
N VAL A 448 -21.64 15.31 11.40
CA VAL A 448 -20.70 16.33 10.88
C VAL A 448 -19.26 15.92 11.18
N PHE A 449 -18.32 16.53 10.46
CA PHE A 449 -16.88 16.29 10.65
C PHE A 449 -16.12 17.58 10.98
N TRP A 450 -14.82 17.43 11.27
CA TRP A 450 -13.92 18.50 11.74
C TRP A 450 -13.48 19.50 10.66
N LEU A 451 -13.77 19.24 9.38
CA LEU A 451 -13.23 20.00 8.24
C LEU A 451 -14.11 19.83 6.99
N ARG A 452 -14.00 20.80 6.07
CA ARG A 452 -14.60 20.76 4.72
C ARG A 452 -13.58 20.75 3.57
N ASP A 453 -12.35 21.18 3.81
CA ASP A 453 -11.27 21.14 2.81
C ASP A 453 -10.44 19.85 2.99
N PRO A 454 -10.48 18.87 2.06
CA PRO A 454 -9.85 17.56 2.26
C PRO A 454 -8.33 17.62 2.46
N ALA A 455 -7.67 18.64 1.89
CA ALA A 455 -6.24 18.86 2.06
C ALA A 455 -5.82 19.08 3.52
N LYS A 456 -6.74 19.47 4.40
CA LYS A 456 -6.50 19.61 5.84
C LYS A 456 -6.47 18.26 6.59
N PHE A 457 -6.99 17.17 6.00
CA PHE A 457 -7.16 15.89 6.71
C PHE A 457 -5.86 15.30 7.27
N PRO A 458 -4.70 15.29 6.58
CA PRO A 458 -3.44 14.82 7.17
C PRO A 458 -3.00 15.69 8.34
N HIS A 459 -3.14 17.01 8.24
CA HIS A 459 -2.79 17.97 9.30
C HIS A 459 -3.67 17.78 10.55
N PHE A 460 -4.97 17.57 10.35
CA PHE A 460 -5.90 17.21 11.43
C PHE A 460 -5.47 15.89 12.08
N ILE A 461 -5.33 14.80 11.33
CA ILE A 461 -4.99 13.49 11.91
C ILE A 461 -3.61 13.53 12.61
N HIS A 462 -2.65 14.32 12.13
CA HIS A 462 -1.38 14.50 12.83
C HIS A 462 -1.55 15.18 14.21
N SER A 463 -2.45 16.17 14.36
CA SER A 463 -2.71 16.80 15.66
C SER A 463 -3.51 15.92 16.63
N GLN A 464 -4.25 14.92 16.12
CA GLN A 464 -4.94 13.92 16.95
C GLN A 464 -4.05 12.71 17.32
N LYS A 465 -2.92 12.52 16.65
CA LYS A 465 -1.99 11.39 16.84
C LYS A 465 -0.92 11.71 17.90
N ARG A 466 -0.02 10.74 18.13
CA ARG A 466 1.09 10.86 19.08
C ARG A 466 2.17 11.81 18.54
N HIS A 467 2.56 12.80 19.34
CA HIS A 467 3.62 13.77 19.02
C HIS A 467 4.93 13.07 18.64
N PRO A 468 5.56 13.39 17.50
CA PRO A 468 6.58 12.55 16.86
C PRO A 468 7.79 12.24 17.74
N ALA A 469 8.32 13.23 18.47
CA ALA A 469 9.50 13.04 19.32
C ALA A 469 9.21 12.48 20.74
N LYS A 470 7.93 12.37 21.14
CA LYS A 470 7.53 11.98 22.52
C LYS A 470 6.67 10.72 22.57
N HIS A 471 6.08 10.33 21.44
CA HIS A 471 5.17 9.19 21.27
C HIS A 471 3.98 9.13 22.26
N VAL A 472 3.51 10.30 22.70
CA VAL A 472 2.29 10.51 23.52
C VAL A 472 1.40 11.56 22.84
N GLY A 473 0.11 11.63 23.18
CA GLY A 473 -0.74 12.73 22.71
C GLY A 473 -0.27 14.08 23.25
N ASP A 474 -0.48 15.16 22.48
CA ASP A 474 -0.14 16.52 22.90
C ASP A 474 -1.36 17.46 22.81
N HIS A 475 -1.70 18.05 23.95
CA HIS A 475 -2.83 18.97 24.07
C HIS A 475 -2.57 20.32 23.38
N ASN A 476 -1.31 20.73 23.19
CA ASN A 476 -1.01 21.92 22.40
C ASN A 476 -1.31 21.63 20.92
N ASP A 477 -0.75 20.56 20.34
CA ASP A 477 -0.96 20.22 18.91
C ASP A 477 -2.46 20.06 18.60
N PHE A 478 -3.18 19.30 19.44
CA PHE A 478 -4.62 19.06 19.35
C PHE A 478 -5.42 20.37 19.29
N TRP A 479 -5.21 21.27 20.25
CA TRP A 479 -5.99 22.50 20.37
C TRP A 479 -5.48 23.64 19.47
N ASP A 480 -4.21 23.68 19.07
CA ASP A 480 -3.72 24.68 18.11
C ASP A 480 -4.32 24.44 16.72
N TYR A 481 -4.45 23.17 16.30
CA TYR A 481 -5.14 22.85 15.06
C TYR A 481 -6.61 23.29 15.11
N LEU A 482 -7.35 22.92 16.15
CA LEU A 482 -8.79 23.21 16.27
C LEU A 482 -9.06 24.72 16.39
N SER A 483 -8.31 25.41 17.24
CA SER A 483 -8.41 26.87 17.39
C SER A 483 -7.91 27.66 16.18
N SER A 484 -7.26 27.01 15.21
CA SER A 484 -6.85 27.57 13.93
C SER A 484 -7.76 27.21 12.75
N ASN A 485 -8.71 26.29 12.94
CA ASN A 485 -9.63 25.80 11.91
C ASN A 485 -11.05 25.85 12.46
N ASN A 486 -11.61 27.06 12.54
CA ASN A 486 -12.86 27.36 13.21
C ASN A 486 -14.06 26.56 12.66
N GLU A 487 -13.99 26.04 11.43
CA GLU A 487 -15.04 25.17 10.87
C GLU A 487 -15.26 23.89 11.70
N SER A 488 -14.26 23.49 12.49
CA SER A 488 -14.33 22.37 13.41
C SER A 488 -15.25 22.60 14.61
N ILE A 489 -15.67 23.85 14.89
CA ILE A 489 -16.32 24.22 16.17
C ILE A 489 -17.61 23.41 16.45
N HIS A 490 -18.44 23.14 15.46
CA HIS A 490 -19.65 22.33 15.65
C HIS A 490 -19.31 20.88 16.07
N GLN A 491 -18.23 20.32 15.52
CA GLN A 491 -17.76 18.99 15.88
C GLN A 491 -17.00 18.97 17.23
N VAL A 492 -16.32 20.07 17.60
CA VAL A 492 -15.81 20.28 18.98
C VAL A 492 -16.98 20.28 19.97
N MET A 493 -18.04 21.06 19.70
CA MET A 493 -19.24 21.13 20.54
C MET A 493 -19.85 19.74 20.79
N ARG A 494 -19.91 18.89 19.77
CA ARG A 494 -20.41 17.50 19.90
C ARG A 494 -19.43 16.57 20.62
N THR A 495 -18.12 16.67 20.38
CA THR A 495 -17.13 15.68 20.90
C THR A 495 -16.84 15.82 22.40
N PHE A 496 -17.04 17.02 22.97
CA PHE A 496 -16.84 17.25 24.40
C PHE A 496 -18.11 17.13 25.25
N THR A 497 -19.29 16.91 24.67
CA THR A 497 -20.40 16.27 25.43
C THR A 497 -20.18 14.76 25.51
N ASP A 498 -20.98 14.05 26.30
CA ASP A 498 -20.83 12.60 26.45
C ASP A 498 -21.07 11.81 25.15
N LEU A 499 -21.58 12.43 24.07
CA LEU A 499 -21.65 11.83 22.72
C LEU A 499 -20.26 11.40 22.17
N GLY A 500 -19.18 12.04 22.64
CA GLY A 500 -17.80 11.62 22.35
C GLY A 500 -17.33 10.37 23.10
N THR A 501 -18.13 9.85 24.04
CA THR A 501 -17.84 8.67 24.87
C THR A 501 -19.00 7.65 24.87
N PRO A 502 -19.43 7.09 23.71
CA PRO A 502 -20.54 6.13 23.64
C PRO A 502 -20.35 4.89 24.51
N TYR A 503 -21.47 4.31 24.96
CA TYR A 503 -21.50 3.07 25.74
C TYR A 503 -21.42 1.87 24.79
N GLY A 504 -20.19 1.44 24.52
CA GLY A 504 -19.90 0.39 23.54
C GLY A 504 -20.18 0.85 22.10
N TYR A 505 -20.34 -0.09 21.18
CA TYR A 505 -20.57 0.22 19.77
C TYR A 505 -22.04 0.18 19.33
N ARG A 506 -22.93 -0.46 20.11
CA ARG A 506 -24.33 -0.70 19.72
C ARG A 506 -25.33 0.37 20.15
N HIS A 507 -24.93 1.32 20.99
CA HIS A 507 -25.79 2.38 21.52
C HIS A 507 -25.50 3.76 20.90
N MET A 508 -25.18 3.79 19.61
CA MET A 508 -24.89 5.02 18.87
C MET A 508 -25.47 4.97 17.45
N ASN A 509 -25.92 6.12 16.98
CA ASN A 509 -26.27 6.33 15.57
C ASN A 509 -25.00 6.32 14.69
N GLY A 510 -25.19 6.33 13.38
CA GLY A 510 -24.18 6.64 12.38
C GLY A 510 -24.72 7.54 11.26
N TRP A 511 -23.87 8.35 10.66
CA TRP A 511 -24.16 9.17 9.48
C TRP A 511 -23.02 9.06 8.48
N ALA A 512 -23.33 9.06 7.18
CA ALA A 512 -22.31 9.14 6.14
C ALA A 512 -21.57 10.49 6.12
N GLY A 513 -22.22 11.53 6.65
CA GLY A 513 -21.77 12.92 6.71
C GLY A 513 -21.86 13.63 5.35
N ASN A 514 -21.26 13.01 4.33
CA ASN A 514 -21.29 13.47 2.94
C ASN A 514 -22.69 13.38 2.32
N THR A 515 -22.88 14.16 1.27
CA THR A 515 -24.08 14.11 0.41
C THR A 515 -23.79 13.22 -0.81
N PHE A 516 -24.77 12.41 -1.21
CA PHE A 516 -24.72 11.48 -2.34
C PHE A 516 -25.86 11.82 -3.32
N ARG A 517 -25.89 11.17 -4.48
CA ARG A 517 -27.05 11.17 -5.39
C ARG A 517 -27.79 9.85 -5.25
N ALA A 518 -29.12 9.89 -5.24
CA ALA A 518 -29.98 8.74 -5.47
C ALA A 518 -30.73 8.96 -6.80
N VAL A 519 -30.66 7.98 -7.71
CA VAL A 519 -31.20 8.09 -9.07
C VAL A 519 -32.26 7.03 -9.31
N ALA A 520 -33.49 7.48 -9.57
CA ALA A 520 -34.67 6.64 -9.78
C ALA A 520 -34.68 5.99 -11.18
N ALA A 521 -35.57 5.02 -11.37
CA ALA A 521 -35.62 4.18 -12.57
C ALA A 521 -35.99 4.91 -13.88
N ASP A 522 -36.45 6.16 -13.82
CA ASP A 522 -36.70 7.05 -14.98
C ASP A 522 -35.51 7.97 -15.31
N GLY A 523 -34.42 7.92 -14.54
CA GLY A 523 -33.26 8.79 -14.65
C GLY A 523 -33.38 10.12 -13.91
N SER A 524 -34.49 10.39 -13.22
CA SER A 524 -34.59 11.51 -12.29
C SER A 524 -33.80 11.23 -11.01
N TRP A 525 -33.30 12.27 -10.33
CA TRP A 525 -32.44 12.09 -9.16
C TRP A 525 -32.62 13.16 -8.09
N SER A 526 -32.15 12.84 -6.88
CA SER A 526 -32.13 13.73 -5.72
C SER A 526 -30.77 13.67 -5.01
N TYR A 527 -30.38 14.79 -4.38
CA TYR A 527 -29.30 14.80 -3.40
C TYR A 527 -29.79 14.14 -2.12
N ILE A 528 -29.01 13.23 -1.53
CA ILE A 528 -29.35 12.54 -0.30
C ILE A 528 -28.25 12.59 0.76
N LYS A 529 -28.64 12.62 2.04
CA LYS A 529 -27.76 12.21 3.17
C LYS A 529 -28.27 10.90 3.75
N ILE A 530 -27.34 10.02 4.12
CA ILE A 530 -27.60 8.67 4.62
C ILE A 530 -27.24 8.59 6.11
N SER A 531 -28.13 7.96 6.89
CA SER A 531 -27.97 7.77 8.33
C SER A 531 -28.49 6.41 8.81
N ALA A 532 -28.04 5.99 9.99
CA ALA A 532 -28.36 4.74 10.66
C ALA A 532 -28.66 5.05 12.14
N TYR A 533 -29.89 4.82 12.59
CA TYR A 533 -30.31 5.12 13.96
C TYR A 533 -30.28 3.84 14.81
N THR A 534 -29.74 3.90 16.03
CA THR A 534 -29.65 2.74 16.95
C THR A 534 -31.05 2.35 17.45
N ASP A 535 -31.52 1.15 17.13
CA ASP A 535 -32.82 0.63 17.60
C ASP A 535 -32.79 0.32 19.13
N GLN A 536 -31.60 0.22 19.71
CA GLN A 536 -31.29 -0.05 21.13
C GLN A 536 -31.32 1.22 22.01
N GLY A 537 -31.53 2.40 21.40
CA GLY A 537 -31.43 3.70 22.06
C GLY A 537 -29.98 4.18 22.31
N ILE A 538 -29.78 5.49 22.22
CA ILE A 538 -28.48 6.14 22.43
C ILE A 538 -28.09 6.09 23.91
N ARG A 539 -26.86 5.66 24.20
CA ARG A 539 -26.29 5.63 25.56
C ARG A 539 -24.81 5.98 25.52
N ASN A 540 -24.39 6.79 26.48
CA ASN A 540 -23.02 7.28 26.63
C ASN A 540 -22.51 7.06 28.06
N ASN A 541 -21.19 7.17 28.23
CA ASN A 541 -20.48 7.26 29.50
C ASN A 541 -20.17 8.74 29.81
N THR A 542 -20.15 9.12 31.09
CA THR A 542 -19.46 10.37 31.51
C THR A 542 -17.95 10.26 31.31
N GLN A 543 -17.21 11.36 31.50
CA GLN A 543 -15.75 11.36 31.39
C GLN A 543 -15.07 10.46 32.43
N GLU A 544 -15.59 10.39 33.64
CA GLU A 544 -15.10 9.54 34.73
C GLU A 544 -15.38 8.05 34.44
N GLU A 545 -16.59 7.75 33.97
CA GLU A 545 -16.99 6.39 33.55
C GLU A 545 -16.12 5.91 32.38
N ALA A 546 -15.89 6.77 31.37
CA ALA A 546 -15.04 6.48 30.22
C ALA A 546 -13.56 6.26 30.59
N ILE A 547 -13.01 7.05 31.53
CA ILE A 547 -11.65 6.85 32.06
C ILE A 547 -11.55 5.52 32.82
N LYS A 548 -12.50 5.25 33.71
CA LYS A 548 -12.55 4.02 34.50
C LYS A 548 -12.65 2.79 33.59
N MET A 549 -13.59 2.81 32.65
CA MET A 549 -13.79 1.76 31.66
C MET A 549 -12.53 1.54 30.81
N SER A 550 -11.87 2.61 30.35
CA SER A 550 -10.61 2.52 29.58
C SER A 550 -9.45 1.88 30.35
N GLY A 551 -9.51 1.84 31.69
CA GLY A 551 -8.52 1.17 32.55
C GLY A 551 -8.93 -0.24 32.99
N GLU A 552 -10.21 -0.49 33.24
CA GLU A 552 -10.74 -1.79 33.69
C GLU A 552 -11.00 -2.77 32.54
N ASN A 553 -11.48 -2.29 31.39
CA ASN A 553 -11.62 -3.07 30.16
C ASN A 553 -11.36 -2.18 28.92
N PRO A 554 -10.13 -2.13 28.41
CA PRO A 554 -9.80 -1.37 27.20
C PRO A 554 -10.41 -1.93 25.90
N ASP A 555 -11.06 -3.09 25.97
CA ASP A 555 -11.75 -3.77 24.86
C ASP A 555 -13.27 -3.84 25.12
N PHE A 556 -13.82 -2.90 25.89
CA PHE A 556 -15.23 -2.91 26.30
C PHE A 556 -16.20 -2.87 25.11
N GLY A 557 -15.97 -1.99 24.13
CA GLY A 557 -16.81 -1.89 22.94
C GLY A 557 -16.77 -3.14 22.07
N ILE A 558 -15.60 -3.79 21.99
CA ILE A 558 -15.46 -5.11 21.35
C ILE A 558 -16.24 -6.18 22.13
N THR A 559 -16.11 -6.18 23.45
CA THR A 559 -16.75 -7.15 24.35
C THR A 559 -18.28 -7.03 24.30
N ASP A 560 -18.84 -5.82 24.46
CA ASP A 560 -20.30 -5.57 24.44
C ASP A 560 -20.95 -5.98 23.12
N LEU A 561 -20.29 -5.73 21.98
CA LEU A 561 -20.79 -6.18 20.67
C LEU A 561 -20.79 -7.72 20.56
N TRP A 562 -19.67 -8.36 20.91
CA TRP A 562 -19.52 -9.82 20.84
C TRP A 562 -20.56 -10.52 21.72
N ASP A 563 -20.60 -10.14 22.99
CA ASP A 563 -21.46 -10.71 24.03
C ASP A 563 -22.96 -10.50 23.75
N ALA A 564 -23.34 -9.36 23.13
CA ALA A 564 -24.72 -9.13 22.73
C ALA A 564 -25.15 -10.18 21.68
N ILE A 565 -24.32 -10.41 20.67
CA ILE A 565 -24.60 -11.39 19.60
C ILE A 565 -24.61 -12.83 20.14
N GLU A 566 -23.66 -13.24 20.99
CA GLU A 566 -23.64 -14.58 21.60
C GLU A 566 -24.91 -14.88 22.43
N ARG A 567 -25.51 -13.84 23.04
CA ARG A 567 -26.74 -13.96 23.83
C ARG A 567 -28.04 -13.82 23.01
N GLY A 568 -27.94 -13.57 21.70
CA GLY A 568 -29.10 -13.30 20.84
C GLY A 568 -29.71 -11.90 20.96
N ASP A 569 -29.04 -10.97 21.67
CA ASP A 569 -29.39 -9.55 21.75
C ASP A 569 -28.83 -8.83 20.50
N TYR A 570 -29.30 -9.27 19.32
CA TYR A 570 -28.74 -8.90 18.02
C TYR A 570 -28.88 -7.40 17.74
N PRO A 571 -27.76 -6.64 17.67
CA PRO A 571 -27.84 -5.21 17.49
C PRO A 571 -28.27 -4.83 16.07
N SER A 572 -29.16 -3.83 15.97
CA SER A 572 -29.73 -3.37 14.71
C SER A 572 -29.80 -1.86 14.59
N TRP A 573 -29.76 -1.38 13.34
CA TRP A 573 -29.86 0.04 13.01
C TRP A 573 -30.83 0.27 11.87
N THR A 574 -31.82 1.13 12.08
CA THR A 574 -32.75 1.55 11.03
C THR A 574 -32.11 2.65 10.16
N ILE A 575 -32.09 2.42 8.85
CA ILE A 575 -31.45 3.26 7.83
C ILE A 575 -32.46 4.27 7.28
N TYR A 576 -32.07 5.54 7.33
CA TYR A 576 -32.86 6.66 6.83
C TYR A 576 -32.09 7.45 5.76
N PHE A 577 -32.79 7.83 4.69
CA PHE A 577 -32.35 8.88 3.78
C PHE A 577 -33.07 10.19 4.13
N GLN A 578 -32.37 11.31 4.00
CA GLN A 578 -32.95 12.64 3.82
C GLN A 578 -32.70 13.04 2.37
N SER A 579 -33.64 13.70 1.68
CA SER A 579 -33.53 13.99 0.24
C SER A 579 -33.90 15.43 -0.11
N MET A 580 -33.18 16.02 -1.08
CA MET A 580 -33.51 17.29 -1.73
C MET A 580 -33.46 17.14 -3.25
N THR A 581 -34.39 17.77 -3.96
CA THR A 581 -34.23 18.05 -5.39
C THR A 581 -33.12 19.08 -5.62
N PRO A 582 -32.52 19.18 -6.82
CA PRO A 582 -31.51 20.20 -7.10
C PRO A 582 -32.00 21.64 -6.85
N ALA A 583 -33.26 21.93 -7.19
CA ALA A 583 -33.89 23.23 -6.98
C ALA A 583 -34.23 23.56 -5.51
N GLU A 584 -34.15 22.59 -4.59
CA GLU A 584 -34.19 22.83 -3.14
C GLU A 584 -32.77 23.04 -2.60
N ALA A 585 -31.81 22.25 -3.07
CA ALA A 585 -30.39 22.39 -2.70
C ALA A 585 -29.81 23.77 -3.05
N GLU A 586 -30.18 24.36 -4.20
CA GLU A 586 -29.84 25.76 -4.57
C GLU A 586 -30.29 26.82 -3.55
N LYS A 587 -31.33 26.51 -2.76
CA LYS A 587 -32.00 27.44 -1.85
C LYS A 587 -31.75 27.09 -0.37
N PHE A 588 -31.01 26.01 -0.11
CA PHE A 588 -30.76 25.56 1.25
C PHE A 588 -29.80 26.52 1.99
N LYS A 589 -30.03 26.72 3.30
CA LYS A 589 -29.28 27.69 4.12
C LYS A 589 -27.76 27.43 4.13
N TYR A 590 -27.35 26.17 3.94
CA TYR A 590 -25.97 25.73 3.95
C TYR A 590 -25.59 25.17 2.58
N ASN A 591 -24.30 25.24 2.24
CA ASN A 591 -23.77 24.44 1.15
C ASN A 591 -24.00 22.95 1.48
N ILE A 592 -24.77 22.24 0.64
CA ILE A 592 -25.06 20.81 0.82
C ILE A 592 -23.80 19.91 0.78
N PHE A 593 -22.69 20.44 0.28
CA PHE A 593 -21.37 19.78 0.20
C PHE A 593 -20.42 20.16 1.36
N ASP A 594 -20.89 20.91 2.35
CA ASP A 594 -20.11 21.21 3.56
C ASP A 594 -20.27 20.10 4.61
N LEU A 595 -19.27 19.23 4.73
CA LEU A 595 -19.25 18.13 5.70
C LEU A 595 -19.29 18.59 7.18
N THR A 596 -19.11 19.89 7.47
CA THR A 596 -19.31 20.45 8.82
C THR A 596 -20.77 20.78 9.14
N LYS A 597 -21.71 20.58 8.19
CA LYS A 597 -23.14 20.93 8.32
C LYS A 597 -24.07 19.71 8.28
N GLU A 598 -24.90 19.62 9.30
CA GLU A 598 -25.98 18.64 9.44
C GLU A 598 -27.21 19.07 8.62
N TRP A 599 -27.97 18.11 8.10
CA TRP A 599 -29.34 18.36 7.63
C TRP A 599 -30.26 17.99 8.80
N LEU A 600 -30.89 18.98 9.42
CA LEU A 600 -31.73 18.72 10.60
C LEU A 600 -33.05 18.04 10.17
N PRO A 601 -33.59 17.07 10.94
CA PRO A 601 -34.85 16.41 10.60
C PRO A 601 -36.05 17.37 10.48
N GLU A 602 -36.03 18.50 11.17
CA GLU A 602 -37.01 19.59 11.02
C GLU A 602 -36.89 20.37 9.69
N ASP A 603 -35.70 20.42 9.08
CA ASP A 603 -35.46 21.06 7.77
C ASP A 603 -35.65 20.07 6.62
N VAL A 604 -35.27 18.80 6.82
CA VAL A 604 -35.26 17.75 5.79
C VAL A 604 -35.72 16.41 6.42
N PRO A 605 -36.98 15.98 6.22
CA PRO A 605 -37.53 14.81 6.88
C PRO A 605 -36.79 13.50 6.59
N LEU A 606 -36.66 12.66 7.64
CA LEU A 606 -36.11 11.31 7.57
C LEU A 606 -37.10 10.35 6.89
N GLN A 607 -36.65 9.68 5.83
CA GLN A 607 -37.39 8.62 5.13
C GLN A 607 -36.75 7.27 5.42
N GLU A 608 -37.46 6.39 6.11
CA GLU A 608 -36.98 5.04 6.41
C GLU A 608 -36.84 4.23 5.13
N ILE A 609 -35.73 3.50 4.97
CA ILE A 609 -35.39 2.70 3.79
C ILE A 609 -35.34 1.20 4.11
N GLY A 610 -34.73 0.86 5.24
CA GLY A 610 -34.48 -0.52 5.67
C GLY A 610 -33.78 -0.57 7.01
N ARG A 611 -33.38 -1.76 7.46
CA ARG A 611 -32.70 -1.97 8.74
C ARG A 611 -31.57 -2.97 8.62
N ILE A 612 -30.41 -2.63 9.15
CA ILE A 612 -29.28 -3.55 9.33
C ILE A 612 -29.48 -4.30 10.64
N VAL A 613 -29.32 -5.62 10.64
CA VAL A 613 -29.29 -6.49 11.83
C VAL A 613 -28.01 -7.29 11.80
N LEU A 614 -27.24 -7.28 12.89
CA LEU A 614 -26.00 -8.05 13.03
C LEU A 614 -26.25 -9.22 13.99
N ASN A 615 -26.06 -10.44 13.48
CA ASN A 615 -26.43 -11.67 14.18
C ASN A 615 -25.39 -12.79 14.08
N GLN A 616 -24.17 -12.47 13.62
CA GLN A 616 -23.06 -13.41 13.54
C GLN A 616 -21.75 -12.72 13.98
N ASN A 617 -21.09 -13.29 14.99
CA ASN A 617 -19.74 -12.92 15.39
C ASN A 617 -18.70 -13.45 14.38
N PRO A 618 -17.55 -12.76 14.22
CA PRO A 618 -16.48 -13.22 13.35
C PRO A 618 -15.81 -14.48 13.92
N ARG A 619 -15.56 -15.47 13.07
CA ARG A 619 -14.80 -16.69 13.43
C ARG A 619 -13.31 -16.37 13.61
N ASN A 620 -12.78 -15.43 12.81
CA ASN A 620 -11.40 -14.97 12.93
C ASN A 620 -11.30 -13.44 12.79
N TYR A 621 -10.89 -12.76 13.87
CA TYR A 621 -10.75 -11.29 13.89
C TYR A 621 -9.80 -10.77 12.81
N HIS A 622 -8.67 -11.43 12.53
CA HIS A 622 -7.73 -10.96 11.53
C HIS A 622 -8.34 -11.02 10.12
N GLN A 623 -8.96 -12.15 9.77
CA GLN A 623 -9.55 -12.41 8.46
C GLN A 623 -10.83 -11.59 8.20
N GLU A 624 -11.63 -11.33 9.22
CA GLU A 624 -12.96 -10.70 9.07
C GLU A 624 -13.03 -9.24 9.56
N VAL A 625 -12.21 -8.84 10.53
CA VAL A 625 -12.27 -7.50 11.14
C VAL A 625 -11.01 -6.68 10.84
N GLU A 626 -9.83 -7.30 10.73
CA GLU A 626 -8.63 -6.59 10.32
C GLU A 626 -8.45 -6.50 8.80
N GLN A 627 -8.77 -7.56 8.05
CA GLN A 627 -8.65 -7.55 6.59
C GLN A 627 -9.86 -6.92 5.84
N ILE A 628 -10.98 -6.61 6.50
CA ILE A 628 -12.08 -5.88 5.84
C ILE A 628 -11.67 -4.45 5.45
N SER A 629 -11.95 -4.09 4.20
CA SER A 629 -11.80 -2.76 3.63
C SER A 629 -13.16 -2.22 3.20
N PHE A 630 -13.47 -0.98 3.60
CA PHE A 630 -14.57 -0.21 3.04
C PHE A 630 -13.99 0.77 2.01
N ASP A 631 -14.79 1.14 1.02
CA ASP A 631 -14.43 2.19 0.05
C ASP A 631 -15.71 2.88 -0.46
N PRO A 632 -15.94 4.18 -0.18
CA PRO A 632 -17.16 4.86 -0.61
C PRO A 632 -17.27 5.03 -2.13
N ALA A 633 -16.26 4.65 -2.93
CA ALA A 633 -16.42 4.50 -4.38
C ALA A 633 -17.22 3.25 -4.79
N GLU A 634 -17.43 2.29 -3.88
CA GLU A 634 -18.28 1.11 -4.13
C GLU A 634 -19.75 1.48 -3.98
N MET A 635 -20.36 1.89 -5.09
CA MET A 635 -21.79 2.14 -5.22
C MET A 635 -22.35 1.38 -6.44
N PRO A 636 -23.40 0.55 -6.30
CA PRO A 636 -24.13 -0.01 -7.43
C PRO A 636 -25.01 1.06 -8.09
N ALA A 637 -25.36 0.86 -9.36
CA ALA A 637 -26.14 1.81 -10.14
C ALA A 637 -27.45 2.24 -9.43
N GLY A 638 -27.70 3.55 -9.39
CA GLY A 638 -28.79 4.16 -8.63
C GLY A 638 -28.34 4.88 -7.35
N LEU A 639 -27.08 4.71 -6.95
CA LEU A 639 -26.38 5.57 -5.98
C LEU A 639 -25.10 6.11 -6.64
N GLU A 640 -24.82 7.41 -6.48
CA GLU A 640 -23.62 8.06 -7.04
C GLU A 640 -23.00 9.07 -6.05
N PRO A 641 -21.70 9.38 -6.19
CA PRO A 641 -21.08 10.47 -5.44
C PRO A 641 -21.58 11.84 -5.91
N THR A 642 -21.45 12.83 -5.02
CA THR A 642 -21.54 14.25 -5.37
C THR A 642 -20.16 14.89 -5.46
N GLU A 643 -20.13 16.16 -5.88
CA GLU A 643 -18.97 17.04 -5.92
C GLU A 643 -18.52 17.53 -4.53
N ASP A 644 -19.03 16.94 -3.44
CA ASP A 644 -18.53 17.16 -2.09
C ASP A 644 -17.00 16.93 -2.04
N PRO A 645 -16.20 17.97 -1.74
CA PRO A 645 -14.75 17.91 -1.89
C PRO A 645 -14.13 16.90 -0.93
N THR A 646 -14.76 16.67 0.22
CA THR A 646 -14.30 15.63 1.15
C THR A 646 -14.69 14.24 0.65
N LEU A 647 -15.89 14.06 0.09
CA LEU A 647 -16.28 12.79 -0.54
C LEU A 647 -15.34 12.44 -1.69
N GLN A 648 -15.10 13.37 -2.62
CA GLN A 648 -14.20 13.19 -3.76
C GLN A 648 -12.80 12.73 -3.35
N ALA A 649 -12.25 13.25 -2.25
CA ALA A 649 -10.99 12.77 -1.69
C ALA A 649 -11.11 11.36 -1.05
N ARG A 650 -12.24 11.04 -0.41
CA ARG A 650 -12.52 9.70 0.16
C ARG A 650 -12.57 8.62 -0.93
N LEU A 651 -13.16 8.91 -2.10
CA LEU A 651 -13.25 7.98 -3.25
C LEU A 651 -11.88 7.46 -3.74
N PHE A 652 -10.81 8.23 -3.54
CA PHE A 652 -9.45 7.80 -3.87
C PHE A 652 -8.78 7.05 -2.71
N ILE A 653 -8.74 7.68 -1.53
CA ILE A 653 -7.78 7.29 -0.48
C ILE A 653 -8.14 5.98 0.24
N TYR A 654 -9.42 5.57 0.22
CA TYR A 654 -9.86 4.33 0.89
C TYR A 654 -9.34 3.09 0.17
N ALA A 655 -9.48 3.03 -1.17
CA ALA A 655 -8.92 1.98 -1.99
C ALA A 655 -7.38 1.97 -1.95
N ASP A 656 -6.76 3.16 -1.95
CA ASP A 656 -5.30 3.28 -1.91
C ASP A 656 -4.70 2.77 -0.60
N ALA A 657 -5.29 3.17 0.54
CA ALA A 657 -4.95 2.63 1.85
C ALA A 657 -5.17 1.11 1.94
N ALA A 658 -6.19 0.56 1.28
CA ALA A 658 -6.39 -0.90 1.22
C ALA A 658 -5.27 -1.59 0.43
N ARG A 659 -4.89 -1.08 -0.76
CA ARG A 659 -3.78 -1.61 -1.56
C ARG A 659 -2.45 -1.61 -0.80
N ALA A 660 -2.16 -0.53 -0.08
CA ALA A 660 -0.94 -0.39 0.71
C ALA A 660 -0.91 -1.30 1.96
N ARG A 661 -2.06 -1.50 2.61
CA ARG A 661 -2.16 -2.21 3.89
C ARG A 661 -2.31 -3.72 3.76
N ILE A 662 -3.12 -4.18 2.80
CA ILE A 662 -3.50 -5.60 2.63
C ILE A 662 -3.33 -6.11 1.19
N GLY A 663 -2.58 -5.36 0.37
CA GLY A 663 -2.11 -5.77 -0.95
C GLY A 663 -3.04 -5.40 -2.11
N VAL A 664 -2.48 -5.36 -3.32
CA VAL A 664 -3.20 -4.92 -4.54
C VAL A 664 -4.44 -5.76 -4.85
N ASN A 665 -4.46 -7.03 -4.46
CA ASN A 665 -5.55 -7.98 -4.67
C ASN A 665 -6.53 -8.07 -3.48
N TYR A 666 -6.59 -7.07 -2.59
CA TYR A 666 -7.42 -7.09 -1.38
C TYR A 666 -8.91 -7.45 -1.57
N LYS A 667 -9.49 -7.15 -2.74
CA LYS A 667 -10.85 -7.52 -3.14
C LYS A 667 -11.07 -9.03 -3.30
N GLN A 668 -9.99 -9.81 -3.48
CA GLN A 668 -10.04 -11.27 -3.59
C GLN A 668 -10.08 -11.96 -2.21
N LEU A 669 -9.82 -11.23 -1.12
CA LEU A 669 -9.97 -11.74 0.25
C LEU A 669 -11.46 -12.01 0.53
N PRO A 670 -11.86 -13.14 1.17
CA PRO A 670 -13.28 -13.52 1.31
C PRO A 670 -14.17 -12.44 1.94
N ILE A 671 -13.64 -11.66 2.89
CA ILE A 671 -14.38 -10.58 3.55
C ILE A 671 -14.63 -9.34 2.66
N ASN A 672 -13.87 -9.19 1.57
CA ASN A 672 -13.98 -8.07 0.63
C ASN A 672 -14.59 -8.50 -0.72
N CYS A 673 -14.71 -9.80 -0.97
CA CYS A 673 -15.18 -10.34 -2.24
C CYS A 673 -16.69 -10.04 -2.46
N PRO A 674 -17.08 -9.57 -3.67
CA PRO A 674 -18.47 -9.52 -4.09
C PRO A 674 -19.06 -10.93 -4.28
N LEU A 675 -20.39 -11.01 -4.32
CA LEU A 675 -21.13 -12.24 -4.67
C LEU A 675 -21.41 -12.34 -6.18
N ASN A 676 -21.50 -11.20 -6.88
CA ASN A 676 -21.72 -11.15 -8.31
C ASN A 676 -20.41 -11.35 -9.11
N PRO A 677 -20.45 -11.93 -10.33
CA PRO A 677 -19.24 -12.28 -11.06
C PRO A 677 -18.38 -11.08 -11.47
N VAL A 678 -17.12 -11.07 -11.03
CA VAL A 678 -16.13 -10.06 -11.47
C VAL A 678 -15.60 -10.43 -12.86
N ALA A 679 -15.91 -9.60 -13.85
CA ALA A 679 -15.35 -9.66 -15.20
C ALA A 679 -14.64 -8.35 -15.53
N SER A 680 -13.30 -8.33 -15.42
CA SER A 680 -12.50 -7.13 -15.61
C SER A 680 -11.18 -7.41 -16.32
N PHE A 681 -10.50 -6.34 -16.76
CA PHE A 681 -9.20 -6.42 -17.44
C PHE A 681 -8.00 -6.42 -16.47
N GLY A 682 -8.24 -6.31 -15.16
CA GLY A 682 -7.18 -6.45 -14.16
C GLY A 682 -6.55 -7.84 -14.17
N ARG A 683 -5.24 -7.93 -13.95
CA ARG A 683 -4.46 -9.17 -13.91
C ARG A 683 -3.35 -9.10 -12.85
N ASP A 684 -2.82 -10.26 -12.51
CA ASP A 684 -1.60 -10.49 -11.73
C ASP A 684 -1.62 -9.82 -10.34
N GLY A 685 -0.52 -9.18 -9.95
CA GLY A 685 -0.33 -8.61 -8.62
C GLY A 685 0.05 -9.64 -7.54
N ALA A 686 0.55 -9.15 -6.40
CA ALA A 686 0.88 -10.01 -5.26
C ALA A 686 -0.37 -10.74 -4.72
N MET A 687 -0.22 -12.02 -4.34
CA MET A 687 -1.30 -12.87 -3.81
C MET A 687 -2.57 -12.89 -4.68
N SER A 688 -2.42 -13.05 -5.99
CA SER A 688 -3.56 -13.21 -6.91
C SER A 688 -4.08 -14.65 -6.89
N PHE A 689 -5.30 -14.85 -6.39
CA PHE A 689 -6.00 -16.12 -6.36
C PHE A 689 -6.91 -16.31 -7.59
N PHE A 690 -7.48 -15.22 -8.13
CA PHE A 690 -8.47 -15.21 -9.20
C PHE A 690 -8.07 -14.30 -10.37
N ASN A 691 -7.11 -14.77 -11.17
CA ASN A 691 -6.49 -13.97 -12.25
C ASN A 691 -7.30 -13.94 -13.57
N GLN A 692 -8.64 -13.84 -13.49
CA GLN A 692 -9.59 -13.70 -14.63
C GLN A 692 -9.55 -14.79 -15.74
N GLY A 693 -8.66 -15.78 -15.65
CA GLY A 693 -8.53 -16.88 -16.61
C GLY A 693 -7.98 -16.44 -17.98
N SER A 694 -8.20 -17.25 -19.01
CA SER A 694 -7.75 -16.98 -20.38
C SER A 694 -8.58 -15.93 -21.13
N ARG A 695 -9.38 -15.11 -20.44
CA ARG A 695 -10.12 -13.99 -21.03
C ARG A 695 -9.13 -12.97 -21.61
N PRO A 696 -9.44 -12.30 -22.74
CA PRO A 696 -8.63 -11.20 -23.25
C PRO A 696 -8.32 -10.14 -22.17
N VAL A 697 -7.09 -9.61 -22.21
CA VAL A 697 -6.59 -8.59 -21.26
C VAL A 697 -6.99 -7.16 -21.64
N PHE A 698 -7.86 -7.02 -22.64
CA PHE A 698 -8.38 -5.77 -23.18
C PHE A 698 -9.78 -6.01 -23.76
N ALA A 699 -10.48 -4.94 -24.15
CA ALA A 699 -11.78 -5.00 -24.82
C ALA A 699 -11.66 -5.61 -26.24
N SER A 700 -11.62 -6.94 -26.32
CA SER A 700 -11.51 -7.70 -27.56
C SER A 700 -12.80 -7.65 -28.39
N THR A 701 -12.65 -7.56 -29.70
CA THR A 701 -13.76 -7.72 -30.67
C THR A 701 -14.05 -9.19 -31.02
N GLN A 702 -13.15 -10.11 -30.66
CA GLN A 702 -13.29 -11.56 -30.92
C GLN A 702 -14.01 -12.30 -29.77
N ASP A 703 -13.84 -11.82 -28.54
CA ASP A 703 -14.49 -12.32 -27.33
C ASP A 703 -14.85 -11.11 -26.43
N PRO A 704 -15.93 -10.37 -26.78
CA PRO A 704 -16.33 -9.16 -26.07
C PRO A 704 -17.10 -9.45 -24.78
N LEU A 705 -16.77 -8.75 -23.70
CA LEU A 705 -17.62 -8.70 -22.51
C LEU A 705 -18.96 -8.03 -22.84
N LYS A 706 -20.03 -8.51 -22.20
CA LYS A 706 -21.34 -7.85 -22.26
C LYS A 706 -21.26 -6.50 -21.55
N LEU A 707 -21.36 -5.42 -22.30
CA LEU A 707 -21.47 -4.07 -21.77
C LEU A 707 -22.94 -3.75 -21.45
N VAL A 708 -23.17 -3.03 -20.36
CA VAL A 708 -24.48 -2.42 -20.05
C VAL A 708 -24.50 -0.98 -20.53
N SER A 709 -25.67 -0.50 -20.98
CA SER A 709 -25.87 0.93 -21.24
C SER A 709 -25.71 1.73 -19.94
N ARG A 710 -25.21 2.96 -20.02
CA ARG A 710 -25.35 3.91 -18.90
C ARG A 710 -26.85 4.12 -18.65
N PRO A 711 -27.33 4.03 -17.40
CA PRO A 711 -28.77 4.02 -17.14
C PRO A 711 -29.48 5.37 -17.33
N TYR A 712 -28.73 6.48 -17.39
CA TYR A 712 -29.23 7.84 -17.62
C TYR A 712 -28.14 8.73 -18.25
N ASN A 713 -28.53 9.94 -18.66
CA ASN A 713 -27.65 10.98 -19.21
C ASN A 713 -27.29 12.03 -18.17
N ASP A 714 -26.26 12.83 -18.43
CA ASP A 714 -25.93 14.02 -17.65
C ASP A 714 -26.92 15.17 -17.89
N ASP A 715 -26.98 16.11 -16.93
CA ASP A 715 -27.89 17.25 -16.87
C ASP A 715 -27.20 18.53 -16.37
N ASN A 716 -27.94 19.63 -16.19
CA ASN A 716 -27.39 20.92 -15.77
C ASN A 716 -26.86 20.98 -14.32
N HIS A 717 -27.04 19.94 -13.50
CA HIS A 717 -26.48 19.83 -12.14
C HIS A 717 -25.41 18.72 -12.02
N THR A 718 -25.00 18.15 -13.15
CA THR A 718 -23.85 17.25 -13.31
C THR A 718 -22.86 17.77 -14.36
N VAL A 719 -23.32 18.57 -15.33
CA VAL A 719 -22.51 19.32 -16.30
C VAL A 719 -22.23 20.73 -15.78
N TRP A 720 -21.04 20.95 -15.23
CA TRP A 720 -20.66 22.21 -14.58
C TRP A 720 -20.01 23.21 -15.55
N VAL A 721 -20.60 24.40 -15.70
CA VAL A 721 -20.05 25.51 -16.50
C VAL A 721 -19.11 26.37 -15.64
N GLY A 722 -17.92 25.82 -15.32
CA GLY A 722 -16.95 26.45 -14.43
C GLY A 722 -15.49 26.28 -14.88
N GLY A 723 -14.61 27.12 -14.33
CA GLY A 723 -13.15 27.04 -14.56
C GLY A 723 -12.43 26.35 -13.40
N ALA A 724 -11.32 25.67 -13.68
CA ALA A 724 -10.47 25.08 -12.64
C ALA A 724 -9.79 26.18 -11.79
N VAL A 725 -9.93 26.09 -10.46
CA VAL A 725 -9.41 27.08 -9.50
C VAL A 725 -8.59 26.42 -8.40
N LYS A 726 -7.72 27.20 -7.76
CA LYS A 726 -7.09 26.84 -6.47
C LYS A 726 -7.87 27.55 -5.37
N TYR A 727 -8.45 26.79 -4.44
CA TYR A 727 -9.36 27.31 -3.42
C TYR A 727 -9.07 26.69 -2.05
N VAL A 728 -9.38 27.42 -0.98
CA VAL A 728 -9.40 26.95 0.40
C VAL A 728 -10.49 27.72 1.15
N SER A 729 -11.36 27.00 1.85
CA SER A 729 -12.52 27.59 2.52
C SER A 729 -12.07 28.55 3.63
N GLN A 730 -12.73 29.71 3.70
CA GLN A 730 -12.52 30.67 4.79
C GLN A 730 -13.62 30.51 5.84
N PRO A 731 -13.27 30.51 7.14
CA PRO A 731 -14.27 30.55 8.21
C PRO A 731 -15.17 31.79 8.12
N SER A 732 -16.44 31.63 8.47
CA SER A 732 -17.40 32.74 8.53
C SER A 732 -18.49 32.48 9.58
N GLU A 733 -19.32 33.49 9.84
CA GLU A 733 -20.33 33.46 10.91
C GLU A 733 -21.32 32.29 10.83
N ILE A 734 -21.57 31.75 9.62
CA ILE A 734 -22.42 30.57 9.38
C ILE A 734 -21.87 29.28 10.01
N ASP A 735 -20.58 29.25 10.36
CA ASP A 735 -19.92 28.10 10.98
C ASP A 735 -20.25 27.96 12.46
N PHE A 736 -20.66 29.06 13.11
CA PHE A 736 -21.13 29.05 14.50
C PHE A 736 -22.64 28.80 14.61
N ASP A 737 -23.42 28.90 13.53
CA ASP A 737 -24.89 28.82 13.55
C ASP A 737 -25.41 27.47 14.08
N GLN A 738 -24.93 26.35 13.51
CA GLN A 738 -25.27 25.02 14.03
C GLN A 738 -24.63 24.72 15.39
N ALA A 739 -23.46 25.27 15.69
CA ALA A 739 -22.83 25.13 17.02
C ALA A 739 -23.67 25.81 18.12
N ARG A 740 -24.22 27.00 17.85
CA ARG A 740 -25.20 27.71 18.69
C ARG A 740 -26.49 26.90 18.85
N GLY A 741 -27.03 26.40 17.73
CA GLY A 741 -28.24 25.58 17.71
C GLY A 741 -28.10 24.25 18.46
N PHE A 742 -26.90 23.67 18.48
CA PHE A 742 -26.58 22.51 19.31
C PHE A 742 -26.49 22.89 20.79
N TRP A 743 -25.72 23.94 21.14
CA TRP A 743 -25.57 24.43 22.52
C TRP A 743 -26.92 24.76 23.18
N SER A 744 -27.85 25.41 22.44
CA SER A 744 -29.17 25.77 22.95
C SER A 744 -30.14 24.58 23.10
N ARG A 745 -29.83 23.42 22.50
CA ARG A 745 -30.61 22.17 22.64
C ARG A 745 -30.04 21.24 23.74
N LEU A 746 -28.85 21.49 24.27
CA LEU A 746 -28.28 20.73 25.39
C LEU A 746 -29.03 21.00 26.70
N SER A 747 -29.18 19.99 27.56
CA SER A 747 -29.68 20.22 28.91
C SER A 747 -28.63 20.93 29.77
N PRO A 748 -29.01 21.59 30.89
CA PRO A 748 -28.06 22.21 31.81
C PRO A 748 -27.00 21.22 32.35
N ARG A 749 -27.32 19.92 32.41
CA ARG A 749 -26.36 18.87 32.78
C ARG A 749 -25.33 18.66 31.66
N ASP A 750 -25.76 18.53 30.42
CA ASP A 750 -24.87 18.28 29.28
C ASP A 750 -23.99 19.51 28.98
N GLN A 751 -24.51 20.71 29.25
CA GLN A 751 -23.75 21.97 29.23
C GLN A 751 -22.66 21.99 30.31
N GLU A 752 -22.95 21.52 31.52
CA GLU A 752 -21.96 21.43 32.60
C GLU A 752 -20.90 20.35 32.34
N HIS A 753 -21.32 19.17 31.87
CA HIS A 753 -20.43 18.11 31.41
C HIS A 753 -19.50 18.63 30.30
N PHE A 754 -20.04 19.32 29.29
CA PHE A 754 -19.24 19.94 28.22
C PHE A 754 -18.16 20.89 28.76
N ILE A 755 -18.56 21.82 29.64
CA ILE A 755 -17.64 22.80 30.24
C ILE A 755 -16.55 22.09 31.04
N SER A 756 -16.90 21.11 31.87
CA SER A 756 -15.94 20.30 32.64
C SER A 756 -14.96 19.54 31.73
N ASN A 757 -15.48 18.86 30.71
CA ASN A 757 -14.70 18.06 29.75
C ASN A 757 -13.73 18.93 28.94
N VAL A 758 -14.16 20.10 28.49
CA VAL A 758 -13.27 21.06 27.81
C VAL A 758 -12.23 21.61 28.78
N ILE A 759 -12.59 22.06 29.98
CA ILE A 759 -11.62 22.58 30.96
C ILE A 759 -10.57 21.52 31.29
N GLY A 760 -10.98 20.26 31.52
CA GLY A 760 -10.10 19.15 31.84
C GLY A 760 -9.06 18.83 30.76
N HIS A 761 -9.40 19.01 29.47
CA HIS A 761 -8.54 18.71 28.32
C HIS A 761 -7.78 19.94 27.78
N LEU A 762 -8.43 21.10 27.69
CA LEU A 762 -7.84 22.37 27.26
C LEU A 762 -6.92 22.97 28.33
N GLY A 763 -7.20 22.72 29.61
CA GLY A 763 -6.32 23.09 30.72
C GLY A 763 -4.93 22.43 30.68
N GLN A 764 -4.79 21.30 29.98
CA GLN A 764 -3.51 20.62 29.77
C GLN A 764 -2.66 21.24 28.64
N ALA A 765 -3.23 22.11 27.80
CA ALA A 765 -2.48 22.82 26.77
C ALA A 765 -1.60 23.88 27.41
N THR A 766 -0.30 23.61 27.53
CA THR A 766 0.64 24.47 28.25
C THR A 766 0.69 25.90 27.72
N ASN A 767 0.57 26.09 26.40
CA ASN A 767 0.61 27.41 25.79
C ASN A 767 -0.70 28.22 26.06
N PRO A 768 -0.63 29.37 26.76
CA PRO A 768 -1.82 30.18 27.07
C PRO A 768 -2.45 30.82 25.82
N ALA A 769 -1.70 31.02 24.72
CA ALA A 769 -2.25 31.60 23.50
C ALA A 769 -3.25 30.66 22.81
N ILE A 770 -2.97 29.35 22.81
CA ILE A 770 -3.90 28.32 22.29
C ILE A 770 -5.18 28.31 23.14
N ARG A 771 -5.03 28.31 24.47
CA ARG A 771 -6.17 28.37 25.40
C ARG A 771 -7.04 29.59 25.17
N LEU A 772 -6.45 30.78 25.07
CA LEU A 772 -7.15 32.03 24.78
C LEU A 772 -7.90 31.97 23.44
N LYS A 773 -7.23 31.55 22.37
CA LYS A 773 -7.79 31.45 21.02
C LYS A 773 -8.99 30.50 20.95
N GLN A 774 -8.89 29.34 21.61
CA GLN A 774 -10.01 28.39 21.70
C GLN A 774 -11.19 28.95 22.52
N CYS A 775 -10.92 29.66 23.62
CA CYS A 775 -11.97 30.33 24.41
C CYS A 775 -12.69 31.43 23.60
N GLN A 776 -11.97 32.18 22.76
CA GLN A 776 -12.57 33.15 21.84
C GLN A 776 -13.54 32.49 20.85
N LEU A 777 -13.21 31.31 20.30
CA LEU A 777 -14.16 30.55 19.46
C LEU A 777 -15.41 30.11 20.23
N PHE A 778 -15.29 29.79 21.53
CA PHE A 778 -16.45 29.49 22.36
C PHE A 778 -17.33 30.72 22.64
N VAL A 779 -16.76 31.94 22.74
CA VAL A 779 -17.55 33.19 22.83
C VAL A 779 -18.46 33.37 21.60
N HIS A 780 -17.97 33.03 20.40
CA HIS A 780 -18.81 33.04 19.19
C HIS A 780 -19.97 32.03 19.25
N VAL A 781 -19.86 30.94 20.01
CA VAL A 781 -20.97 30.01 20.26
C VAL A 781 -21.90 30.56 21.35
N ASN A 782 -21.36 30.98 22.48
CA ASN A 782 -22.08 31.64 23.56
C ASN A 782 -21.10 32.39 24.48
N ALA A 783 -21.38 33.65 24.82
CA ALA A 783 -20.48 34.47 25.65
C ALA A 783 -20.17 33.81 27.01
N THR A 784 -21.20 33.41 27.75
CA THR A 784 -21.05 32.76 29.07
C THR A 784 -20.36 31.39 29.00
N LEU A 785 -20.50 30.66 27.90
CA LEU A 785 -19.71 29.44 27.65
C LEU A 785 -18.22 29.78 27.53
N GLY A 786 -17.88 30.76 26.70
CA GLY A 786 -16.50 31.24 26.54
C GLY A 786 -15.89 31.76 27.84
N GLU A 787 -16.63 32.57 28.60
CA GLU A 787 -16.24 33.10 29.90
C GLU A 787 -15.96 32.00 30.93
N ARG A 788 -16.87 31.02 31.07
CA ARG A 788 -16.72 29.91 32.03
C ARG A 788 -15.53 29.01 31.71
N ILE A 789 -15.31 28.70 30.42
CA ILE A 789 -14.15 27.91 30.00
C ILE A 789 -12.86 28.73 30.18
N ALA A 790 -12.84 30.01 29.82
CA ALA A 790 -11.69 30.90 30.01
C ALA A 790 -11.26 30.99 31.48
N GLN A 791 -12.21 31.16 32.39
CA GLN A 791 -11.97 31.11 33.84
C GLN A 791 -11.38 29.76 34.27
N GLY A 792 -11.97 28.65 33.83
CA GLY A 792 -11.52 27.30 34.18
C GLY A 792 -10.11 26.95 33.68
N VAL A 793 -9.72 27.43 32.48
CA VAL A 793 -8.38 27.20 31.91
C VAL A 793 -7.39 28.33 32.22
N ASN A 794 -7.74 29.25 33.12
CA ASN A 794 -6.92 30.37 33.59
C ASN A 794 -6.40 31.28 32.45
N VAL A 795 -7.31 31.79 31.62
CA VAL A 795 -7.05 32.85 30.63
C VAL A 795 -8.08 33.97 30.73
N THR A 796 -7.67 35.19 30.38
CA THR A 796 -8.55 36.38 30.35
C THR A 796 -8.99 36.65 28.92
N LEU A 797 -10.31 36.75 28.69
CA LEU A 797 -10.86 37.27 27.44
C LEU A 797 -10.71 38.80 27.40
N ASN A 798 -10.41 39.34 26.22
CA ASN A 798 -10.27 40.77 25.95
C ASN A 798 -11.49 41.29 25.17
#